data_AF-A0A848FY03-F1
#
_entry.id   AF-A0A848FY03-F1
#
_cell.length_a   1.000
_cell.length_b   1.000
_cell.length_c   1.000
_cell.angle_alpha   90.00
_cell.angle_beta   90.00
_cell.angle_gamma   90.00
#
_symmetry.space_group_name_H-M   'P 1'
#
loop_
_entity.id
_entity.type
_entity.pdbx_description
1 polymer ?
#
loop_
_entity_poly.entity_id
_entity_poly.type
_entity_poly.pdbx_seq_one_letter_code
_entity_poly.pdbx_strand_id
1 'polypeptide(L)'
;MQYLNPSGKLKTRLSRPKNMIGRCIRIITLSLLGMFATHQLLAQKHYANGENNTINGICVGCGVLNSSMAVTNTDLTDFSTILVVPGIKDGYAKQILIFPQVSQGGKDSIVIRIGTVSRYTDAAAFQKVEVTTYNGVTSNNDRLSLTSSGVNLVPTNDPWTWEIRIMPVHAFDRVELRVNSDLVSFVSAVQVYYAYYKQYVLPDANGVVYVKKGSTGNGSSWANAIGELSDALLYGEFNPAVKQIWVAGGTYYPTYSAVDGAEGTNGGKTNSFVLPDNVKIYGGFAGTETTLAQRDLGISANRSVLSGDLDNNDDPNGVILGLNATHVVIAAGGTTHLDGFSIWGGVAETLAGFKWVNGLQVPIQFGAGIMVESSTANLRNLFIQGNMANIGGGICGRNGTLIIENAVVTGNYVQDWGGGIGSIGASVTIINSTISGNIAGSYPSIFHTSAGGVIVSNAIIAQNTSIKGNTASSGVTVEYSIIDEPWMGPTNLIQVDPLFKNRPVSNVAYTGGDFNVKANSPAIDNGNNNKATFTTDITGKSRIVNGKVDIGAYERQLLSQTIDATDITKLYSDQPFLSNATASSGLELNYSSSDNSIAEAFRDAADGNKWKIRTFKVGQVKFTLTQPGGNGYEAATPKIWTVTIERKPVAFFLNSTTVFQRKYNGNNQTVVQPSDFSFVSGGIINNDEVGFQLNGVIATYDDANAGTGKTVTVSTSGITLNGAAAGNYVLSNLGQFFNLNTGVILPKELTVTVAGVTKFYGTPDPGFFYSVQGLLPGDNVTGAASRTPGEDAGTYPFTQGTLTAGPNYTLIMADKTLIITPKLAVISFNANAVIQKTYDGNTSATINAGDLTIGGIVNNDQLGIDLSNANATYSSKDAGLRSITLPSAGITLTGAKAGNYSLGNVLIVHSGNNIAILPKPLTVTAAPATKVYGSADPALTYTVSQMVAGEQLSGGPSRMAGEDAGIYPISRGSIAASSNYALTFIDNQFTITKAPQVITWSQNLSIGCNGINPVALSASSNSGMPVSYIVGNPGLATINGNILTPLKPGQTTITAVQQGDNNHEAATRVSQTFHYQSPDAIRQRWNDVLVFDNSNNDYVQWQWFKNGTSINGATQQYYNEAAGLKGDYYVIATTKNGEQLQSCPLTATGAASGGQLKVAPNPAKPGSTISVNCNYDASLLTGAKLQLTSVTGTVMQQVTNVLPLTKLDMPATGGLYIITLVLNNGQKASLNILVK
;
A
#
# COMPACT_ATOMS: atom_id res chain seq x y z
N MET A 1 -0.52 22.09 -40.38
CA MET A 1 -0.31 21.04 -41.40
C MET A 1 -0.31 21.68 -42.78
N GLN A 2 0.46 21.15 -43.73
CA GLN A 2 0.46 21.53 -45.15
C GLN A 2 0.19 20.27 -45.99
N TYR A 3 -0.57 20.39 -47.07
CA TYR A 3 -0.73 19.34 -48.08
C TYR A 3 -0.81 19.96 -49.48
N LEU A 4 -0.26 19.25 -50.47
CA LEU A 4 -0.35 19.58 -51.89
C LEU A 4 -1.65 19.01 -52.49
N ASN A 5 -2.13 19.64 -53.57
CA ASN A 5 -3.23 19.11 -54.38
C ASN A 5 -2.72 18.66 -55.77
N PRO A 6 -3.54 17.96 -56.58
CA PRO A 6 -3.14 17.45 -57.90
C PRO A 6 -2.81 18.50 -58.98
N SER A 7 -2.77 19.81 -58.66
CA SER A 7 -2.39 20.88 -59.58
C SER A 7 -1.17 21.70 -59.13
N GLY A 8 -0.44 21.23 -58.11
CA GLY A 8 0.94 21.65 -57.84
C GLY A 8 1.14 23.08 -57.33
N LYS A 9 0.10 23.73 -56.78
CA LYS A 9 0.20 25.10 -56.23
C LYS A 9 -0.21 25.18 -54.77
N LEU A 10 0.69 25.72 -53.92
CA LEU A 10 0.36 26.04 -52.53
C LEU A 10 -0.69 27.17 -52.47
N LYS A 11 -1.63 27.04 -51.54
CA LYS A 11 -2.44 28.15 -51.02
C LYS A 11 -2.59 28.03 -49.51
N THR A 12 -2.24 29.07 -48.79
CA THR A 12 -2.61 29.26 -47.38
C THR A 12 -3.98 29.94 -47.30
N ARG A 13 -4.77 29.60 -46.27
CA ARG A 13 -6.04 30.28 -45.96
C ARG A 13 -6.19 30.39 -44.45
N LEU A 14 -6.25 31.61 -43.93
CA LEU A 14 -6.44 31.87 -42.50
C LEU A 14 -7.29 33.13 -42.32
N SER A 15 -8.59 32.94 -42.09
CA SER A 15 -9.52 34.01 -41.73
C SER A 15 -9.43 34.31 -40.23
N ARG A 16 -9.07 35.53 -39.87
CA ARG A 16 -9.14 36.03 -38.49
C ARG A 16 -10.59 36.18 -38.02
N PRO A 17 -10.85 35.91 -36.73
CA PRO A 17 -11.44 36.96 -35.87
C PRO A 17 -10.37 37.73 -35.08
N LYS A 18 -10.75 38.91 -34.56
CA LYS A 18 -9.89 39.74 -33.68
C LYS A 18 -10.17 39.45 -32.20
N ASN A 19 -9.28 39.93 -31.33
CA ASN A 19 -9.52 40.22 -29.90
C ASN A 19 -9.77 39.04 -28.93
N MET A 20 -8.77 38.18 -28.73
CA MET A 20 -8.59 37.47 -27.43
C MET A 20 -7.12 37.17 -27.11
N ILE A 21 -6.37 36.66 -28.10
CA ILE A 21 -4.96 36.22 -27.96
C ILE A 21 -4.02 37.29 -27.37
N GLY A 22 -4.25 38.58 -27.66
CA GLY A 22 -3.39 39.68 -27.21
C GLY A 22 -3.37 39.92 -25.70
N ARG A 23 -4.39 39.49 -24.94
CA ARG A 23 -4.34 39.52 -23.46
C ARG A 23 -3.66 38.27 -22.91
N CYS A 24 -3.97 37.08 -23.44
CA CYS A 24 -3.34 35.83 -23.02
C CYS A 24 -1.82 35.86 -23.21
N ILE A 25 -1.31 36.34 -24.35
CA ILE A 25 0.15 36.41 -24.58
C ILE A 25 0.84 37.35 -23.58
N ARG A 26 0.26 38.52 -23.26
CA ARG A 26 0.82 39.44 -22.24
C ARG A 26 0.77 38.86 -20.82
N ILE A 27 -0.28 38.11 -20.48
CA ILE A 27 -0.36 37.44 -19.18
C ILE A 27 0.69 36.32 -19.12
N ILE A 28 0.79 35.49 -20.15
CA ILE A 28 1.77 34.38 -20.21
C ILE A 28 3.22 34.89 -20.18
N THR A 29 3.57 35.98 -20.86
CA THR A 29 4.93 36.54 -20.74
C THR A 29 5.21 37.20 -19.40
N LEU A 30 4.22 37.79 -18.72
CA LEU A 30 4.39 38.21 -17.32
C LEU A 30 4.52 37.01 -16.36
N SER A 31 3.77 35.92 -16.60
CA SER A 31 3.85 34.70 -15.79
C SER A 31 5.21 34.00 -15.92
N LEU A 32 5.78 33.89 -17.12
CA LEU A 32 7.12 33.31 -17.29
C LEU A 32 8.21 34.20 -16.69
N LEU A 33 8.15 35.54 -16.84
CA LEU A 33 9.09 36.43 -16.15
C LEU A 33 8.95 36.34 -14.62
N GLY A 34 7.72 36.16 -14.11
CA GLY A 34 7.46 35.96 -12.69
C GLY A 34 8.09 34.68 -12.11
N MET A 35 8.12 33.58 -12.88
CA MET A 35 8.70 32.32 -12.42
C MET A 35 10.24 32.30 -12.43
N PHE A 36 10.91 33.08 -13.29
CA PHE A 36 12.37 33.22 -13.26
C PHE A 36 12.85 34.23 -12.21
N ALA A 37 12.01 35.17 -11.78
CA ALA A 37 12.39 36.20 -10.80
C ALA A 37 12.42 35.69 -9.34
N THR A 38 11.69 34.63 -9.00
CA THR A 38 11.50 34.21 -7.59
C THR A 38 12.67 33.46 -6.97
N HIS A 39 13.56 32.83 -7.76
CA HIS A 39 14.78 32.20 -7.23
C HIS A 39 15.75 33.22 -6.60
N GLN A 40 15.74 34.47 -7.08
CA GLN A 40 16.78 35.43 -6.71
C GLN A 40 16.64 36.00 -5.29
N LEU A 41 15.44 36.08 -4.71
CA LEU A 41 15.20 36.87 -3.49
C LEU A 41 15.78 36.30 -2.19
N LEU A 42 16.28 35.06 -2.18
CA LEU A 42 16.95 34.44 -1.02
C LEU A 42 18.42 34.06 -1.30
N ALA A 43 18.77 33.73 -2.54
CA ALA A 43 20.12 33.33 -2.94
C ALA A 43 21.02 34.50 -3.41
N GLN A 44 20.44 35.67 -3.72
CA GLN A 44 21.19 36.81 -4.27
C GLN A 44 22.31 37.29 -3.34
N LYS A 45 23.55 37.06 -3.79
CA LYS A 45 24.75 37.68 -3.23
C LYS A 45 24.73 39.18 -3.54
N HIS A 46 24.47 40.01 -2.54
CA HIS A 46 24.61 41.45 -2.61
C HIS A 46 26.09 41.82 -2.46
N TYR A 47 26.85 41.67 -3.56
CA TYR A 47 28.24 42.09 -3.65
C TYR A 47 28.39 43.58 -3.35
N ALA A 48 29.51 43.95 -2.73
CA ALA A 48 29.88 45.34 -2.55
C ALA A 48 30.04 46.03 -3.91
N ASN A 49 29.51 47.24 -4.05
CA ASN A 49 29.52 48.02 -5.29
C ASN A 49 30.01 49.47 -5.09
N GLY A 50 30.54 49.76 -3.91
CA GLY A 50 31.21 51.01 -3.56
C GLY A 50 32.13 50.79 -2.36
N GLU A 51 33.00 51.75 -2.08
CA GLU A 51 33.98 51.63 -1.00
C GLU A 51 34.29 52.98 -0.32
N ASN A 52 34.90 52.91 0.87
CA ASN A 52 35.50 54.05 1.55
C ASN A 52 36.78 53.60 2.29
N ASN A 53 37.93 54.14 1.91
CA ASN A 53 39.24 53.71 2.38
C ASN A 53 39.82 54.72 3.36
N THR A 54 40.51 54.25 4.40
CA THR A 54 41.14 55.15 5.39
C THR A 54 42.42 54.56 5.94
N ILE A 55 43.39 55.42 6.19
CA ILE A 55 44.67 55.10 6.82
C ILE A 55 44.77 55.95 8.09
N ASN A 56 45.22 55.38 9.20
CA ASN A 56 45.60 56.20 10.34
C ASN A 56 46.90 56.94 10.00
N GLY A 57 46.89 58.28 10.01
CA GLY A 57 47.99 59.13 9.52
C GLY A 57 49.35 58.96 10.23
N ILE A 58 49.41 58.13 11.26
CA ILE A 58 50.63 57.69 11.94
C ILE A 58 51.39 56.62 11.12
N CYS A 59 50.69 55.81 10.32
CA CYS A 59 51.30 54.77 9.49
C CYS A 59 51.76 55.30 8.12
N VAL A 60 52.94 55.92 8.10
CA VAL A 60 53.59 56.35 6.85
C VAL A 60 53.97 55.10 6.03
N GLY A 61 53.36 54.95 4.84
CA GLY A 61 53.55 53.78 3.97
C GLY A 61 52.44 52.73 4.04
N CYS A 62 51.46 52.86 4.96
CA CYS A 62 50.19 52.14 4.85
C CYS A 62 49.39 52.57 3.60
N GLY A 63 48.53 51.70 3.08
CA GLY A 63 47.66 52.04 1.95
C GLY A 63 46.57 51.00 1.66
N VAL A 64 45.63 51.37 0.79
CA VAL A 64 44.76 50.41 0.08
C VAL A 64 45.02 50.62 -1.42
N LEU A 65 45.58 49.61 -2.08
CA LEU A 65 45.94 49.64 -3.50
C LEU A 65 44.86 48.96 -4.35
N ASN A 66 44.68 49.41 -5.59
CA ASN A 66 43.70 48.88 -6.55
C ASN A 66 42.30 48.71 -5.94
N SER A 67 41.90 49.65 -5.09
CA SER A 67 40.84 49.44 -4.11
C SER A 67 39.48 49.10 -4.73
N SER A 68 39.18 49.71 -5.88
CA SER A 68 37.98 49.48 -6.70
C SER A 68 37.84 48.06 -7.27
N MET A 69 38.86 47.21 -7.19
CA MET A 69 38.77 45.81 -7.64
C MET A 69 37.94 44.93 -6.68
N ALA A 70 37.87 45.29 -5.39
CA ALA A 70 37.13 44.53 -4.38
C ALA A 70 35.60 44.79 -4.37
N VAL A 71 35.09 45.60 -5.30
CA VAL A 71 33.70 46.11 -5.35
C VAL A 71 33.01 45.85 -6.69
N THR A 72 33.19 44.62 -7.20
CA THR A 72 32.54 44.13 -8.42
C THR A 72 31.91 42.75 -8.22
N ASN A 73 31.04 42.36 -9.15
CA ASN A 73 30.47 41.02 -9.28
C ASN A 73 30.77 40.38 -10.65
N THR A 74 31.59 41.02 -11.50
CA THR A 74 31.85 40.56 -12.88
C THR A 74 33.13 39.74 -13.03
N ASP A 75 34.16 40.06 -12.25
CA ASP A 75 35.37 39.26 -12.09
C ASP A 75 35.58 39.07 -10.58
N LEU A 76 35.91 37.85 -10.17
CA LEU A 76 36.08 37.48 -8.75
C LEU A 76 37.52 37.00 -8.47
N THR A 77 38.44 37.26 -9.40
CA THR A 77 39.85 36.87 -9.37
C THR A 77 40.81 38.07 -9.25
N ASP A 78 40.37 39.26 -9.64
CA ASP A 78 41.03 40.53 -9.29
C ASP A 78 40.90 40.83 -7.78
N PHE A 79 41.77 41.70 -7.25
CA PHE A 79 41.81 42.07 -5.84
C PHE A 79 42.35 43.48 -5.59
N SER A 80 41.89 44.10 -4.50
CA SER A 80 42.59 45.21 -3.83
C SER A 80 43.68 44.66 -2.89
N THR A 81 44.59 45.52 -2.42
CA THR A 81 45.56 45.16 -1.38
C THR A 81 45.59 46.19 -0.25
N ILE A 82 45.19 45.78 0.95
CA ILE A 82 45.43 46.52 2.20
C ILE A 82 46.87 46.26 2.63
N LEU A 83 47.71 47.31 2.62
CA LEU A 83 49.13 47.27 2.95
C LEU A 83 49.40 48.02 4.27
N VAL A 84 50.22 47.43 5.13
CA VAL A 84 50.73 48.06 6.37
C VAL A 84 52.23 47.91 6.53
N VAL A 85 52.84 48.82 7.29
CA VAL A 85 54.27 48.79 7.65
C VAL A 85 54.40 48.23 9.08
N PRO A 86 54.90 47.00 9.28
CA PRO A 86 55.10 46.42 10.61
C PRO A 86 55.99 47.31 11.49
N GLY A 87 55.67 47.40 12.79
CA GLY A 87 56.44 48.20 13.75
C GLY A 87 55.70 49.43 14.30
N ILE A 88 54.69 49.92 13.59
CA ILE A 88 53.99 51.16 13.92
C ILE A 88 52.80 50.86 14.84
N LYS A 89 53.01 51.04 16.16
CA LYS A 89 51.97 50.93 17.18
C LYS A 89 50.78 51.85 16.87
N ASP A 90 49.56 51.34 17.07
CA ASP A 90 48.28 52.06 16.86
C ASP A 90 48.02 52.52 15.41
N GLY A 91 48.92 52.20 14.47
CA GLY A 91 48.72 52.42 13.03
C GLY A 91 47.84 51.33 12.41
N TYR A 92 47.14 51.70 11.33
CA TYR A 92 46.35 50.74 10.54
C TYR A 92 46.06 51.29 9.14
N ALA A 93 45.80 50.36 8.23
CA ALA A 93 45.07 50.61 6.98
C ALA A 93 43.71 49.89 7.03
N LYS A 94 42.67 50.49 6.46
CA LYS A 94 41.35 49.86 6.35
C LYS A 94 40.66 50.14 5.02
N GLN A 95 39.90 49.15 4.58
CA GLN A 95 38.97 49.25 3.46
C GLN A 95 37.55 48.99 4.00
N ILE A 96 36.62 49.92 3.75
CA ILE A 96 35.20 49.73 4.01
C ILE A 96 34.53 49.40 2.69
N LEU A 97 33.94 48.23 2.59
CA LEU A 97 33.18 47.77 1.44
C LEU A 97 31.69 48.09 1.68
N ILE A 98 31.05 48.73 0.70
CA ILE A 98 29.67 49.24 0.76
C ILE A 98 28.79 48.39 -0.14
N PHE A 99 27.70 47.89 0.40
CA PHE A 99 26.71 47.06 -0.30
C PHE A 99 25.57 47.92 -0.88
N PRO A 100 24.88 47.45 -1.95
CA PRO A 100 23.87 48.23 -2.65
C PRO A 100 22.57 48.50 -1.85
N GLN A 101 22.37 47.80 -0.73
CA GLN A 101 21.16 47.87 0.11
C GLN A 101 21.53 47.66 1.59
N VAL A 102 20.62 48.04 2.50
CA VAL A 102 20.74 47.78 3.94
C VAL A 102 20.25 46.36 4.23
N SER A 103 21.06 45.60 4.96
CA SER A 103 20.78 44.23 5.37
C SER A 103 19.82 44.13 6.56
N GLN A 104 19.35 42.91 6.83
CA GLN A 104 18.57 42.57 8.02
C GLN A 104 19.47 41.97 9.10
N GLY A 105 19.68 42.73 10.19
CA GLY A 105 20.44 42.28 11.36
C GLY A 105 19.92 40.97 11.94
N GLY A 106 20.83 40.05 12.25
CA GLY A 106 20.51 38.70 12.72
C GLY A 106 19.87 37.78 11.69
N LYS A 107 19.75 38.22 10.41
CA LYS A 107 19.21 37.41 9.30
C LYS A 107 20.11 37.35 8.08
N ASP A 108 21.07 38.26 7.95
CA ASP A 108 21.97 38.32 6.79
C ASP A 108 23.42 38.12 7.25
N SER A 109 24.20 37.33 6.51
CA SER A 109 25.63 37.10 6.79
C SER A 109 26.52 37.79 5.77
N ILE A 110 27.76 38.09 6.17
CA ILE A 110 28.79 38.70 5.32
C ILE A 110 29.88 37.67 5.03
N VAL A 111 30.29 37.58 3.77
CA VAL A 111 31.46 36.84 3.32
C VAL A 111 32.44 37.82 2.67
N ILE A 112 33.70 37.80 3.10
CA ILE A 112 34.81 38.55 2.49
C ILE A 112 35.88 37.54 2.07
N ARG A 113 36.24 37.50 0.79
CA ARG A 113 37.37 36.68 0.33
C ARG A 113 38.65 37.49 0.34
N ILE A 114 39.67 36.96 1.02
CA ILE A 114 40.96 37.60 1.21
C ILE A 114 42.11 36.71 0.72
N GLY A 115 43.24 37.31 0.36
CA GLY A 115 44.49 36.64 0.01
C GLY A 115 45.66 37.13 0.84
N THR A 116 46.72 36.34 0.87
CA THR A 116 47.95 36.64 1.60
C THR A 116 49.20 36.42 0.76
N VAL A 117 50.12 37.38 0.77
CA VAL A 117 51.42 37.36 0.07
C VAL A 117 52.44 36.38 0.67
N SER A 118 52.02 35.50 1.58
CA SER A 118 52.82 34.50 2.27
C SER A 118 51.89 33.37 2.75
N ARG A 119 52.39 32.14 2.78
CA ARG A 119 51.54 30.96 3.06
C ARG A 119 51.43 30.74 4.57
N TYR A 120 50.29 31.11 5.13
CA TYR A 120 49.92 30.78 6.51
C TYR A 120 49.10 29.48 6.54
N THR A 121 49.20 28.71 7.63
CA THR A 121 48.50 27.42 7.81
C THR A 121 47.71 27.36 9.12
N ASP A 122 47.58 28.49 9.82
CA ASP A 122 46.92 28.64 11.11
C ASP A 122 46.25 30.03 11.14
N ALA A 123 45.02 30.08 11.66
CA ALA A 123 44.27 31.32 11.87
C ALA A 123 45.00 32.30 12.79
N ALA A 124 45.88 31.83 13.69
CA ALA A 124 46.66 32.65 14.62
C ALA A 124 47.44 33.81 13.93
N ALA A 125 47.85 33.63 12.66
CA ALA A 125 48.52 34.67 11.87
C ALA A 125 47.65 35.93 11.67
N PHE A 126 46.32 35.77 11.64
CA PHE A 126 45.35 36.82 11.34
C PHE A 126 44.88 37.61 12.57
N GLN A 127 45.46 37.40 13.76
CA GLN A 127 45.03 38.06 15.01
C GLN A 127 45.00 39.61 14.93
N LYS A 128 45.85 40.22 14.09
CA LYS A 128 45.91 41.68 13.87
C LYS A 128 45.02 42.20 12.73
N VAL A 129 44.32 41.31 12.04
CA VAL A 129 43.28 41.65 11.06
C VAL A 129 41.94 41.66 11.81
N GLU A 130 41.11 42.66 11.55
CA GLU A 130 39.84 42.89 12.22
C GLU A 130 38.72 43.18 11.22
N VAL A 131 37.51 42.79 11.58
CA VAL A 131 36.27 43.10 10.86
C VAL A 131 35.29 43.88 11.75
N THR A 132 34.47 44.76 11.19
CA THR A 132 33.43 45.54 11.91
C THR A 132 32.32 45.93 10.93
N THR A 133 31.05 45.94 11.34
CA THR A 133 29.95 46.36 10.46
C THR A 133 29.42 47.76 10.79
N TYR A 134 28.81 48.39 9.79
CA TYR A 134 28.31 49.76 9.86
C TYR A 134 26.93 49.85 9.22
N ASN A 135 26.09 50.73 9.77
CA ASN A 135 24.83 51.17 9.18
C ASN A 135 24.94 52.66 8.85
N GLY A 136 25.08 52.97 7.56
CA GLY A 136 25.49 54.29 7.10
C GLY A 136 26.92 54.60 7.55
N VAL A 137 27.09 55.70 8.27
CA VAL A 137 28.39 56.09 8.87
C VAL A 137 28.55 55.62 10.33
N THR A 138 27.54 54.97 10.89
CA THR A 138 27.50 54.55 12.30
C THR A 138 28.00 53.12 12.45
N SER A 139 28.96 52.89 13.36
CA SER A 139 29.46 51.55 13.70
C SER A 139 28.41 50.77 14.49
N ASN A 140 28.25 49.47 14.19
CA ASN A 140 27.43 48.54 14.96
C ASN A 140 28.12 48.06 16.26
N ASN A 141 29.34 48.54 16.53
CA ASN A 141 30.18 48.25 17.70
C ASN A 141 30.51 46.76 17.88
N ASP A 142 30.56 46.03 16.78
CA ASP A 142 30.76 44.58 16.63
C ASP A 142 32.17 44.25 16.11
N ARG A 143 33.20 44.98 16.57
CA ARG A 143 34.59 44.77 16.14
C ARG A 143 35.11 43.41 16.63
N LEU A 144 35.52 42.57 15.69
CA LEU A 144 36.09 41.24 15.95
C LEU A 144 37.44 41.09 15.25
N SER A 145 38.43 40.56 15.95
CA SER A 145 39.65 40.01 15.32
C SER A 145 39.29 38.72 14.56
N LEU A 146 39.98 38.40 13.47
CA LEU A 146 39.69 37.18 12.70
C LEU A 146 39.95 35.86 13.47
N THR A 147 40.58 35.92 14.65
CA THR A 147 40.73 34.77 15.57
C THR A 147 39.66 34.72 16.66
N SER A 148 38.59 35.51 16.55
CA SER A 148 37.50 35.56 17.55
C SER A 148 36.45 34.49 17.26
N SER A 149 35.81 33.93 18.28
CA SER A 149 34.77 32.90 18.12
C SER A 149 33.49 33.35 17.38
N GLY A 150 33.32 34.65 17.14
CA GLY A 150 32.27 35.20 16.27
C GLY A 150 32.65 35.32 14.79
N VAL A 151 33.85 34.87 14.40
CA VAL A 151 34.36 34.86 13.03
C VAL A 151 34.69 33.42 12.63
N ASN A 152 34.14 32.97 11.51
CA ASN A 152 34.58 31.73 10.87
C ASN A 152 35.56 32.09 9.74
N LEU A 153 36.82 31.66 9.87
CA LEU A 153 37.89 31.93 8.92
C LEU A 153 38.25 30.64 8.18
N VAL A 154 37.76 30.50 6.95
CA VAL A 154 37.81 29.25 6.18
C VAL A 154 38.94 29.30 5.15
N PRO A 155 39.91 28.36 5.13
CA PRO A 155 40.89 28.27 4.05
C PRO A 155 40.20 27.80 2.76
N THR A 156 40.58 28.36 1.61
CA THR A 156 40.03 27.96 0.31
C THR A 156 40.87 26.86 -0.35
N ASN A 157 40.42 26.37 -1.51
CA ASN A 157 41.21 25.49 -2.39
C ASN A 157 42.49 26.14 -2.93
N ASP A 158 42.59 27.47 -2.90
CA ASP A 158 43.85 28.19 -3.10
C ASP A 158 44.55 28.34 -1.74
N PRO A 159 45.76 27.77 -1.55
CA PRO A 159 46.48 27.80 -0.27
C PRO A 159 46.98 29.20 0.14
N TRP A 160 46.76 30.23 -0.67
CA TRP A 160 47.05 31.64 -0.38
C TRP A 160 45.78 32.46 -0.08
N THR A 161 44.57 31.93 -0.30
CA THR A 161 43.30 32.67 -0.08
C THR A 161 42.37 32.00 0.94
N TRP A 162 41.65 32.85 1.69
CA TRP A 162 40.77 32.50 2.81
C TRP A 162 39.45 33.27 2.69
N GLU A 163 38.38 32.78 3.29
CA GLU A 163 37.12 33.51 3.43
C GLU A 163 36.83 33.83 4.89
N ILE A 164 36.64 35.11 5.18
CA ILE A 164 36.11 35.63 6.43
C ILE A 164 34.59 35.54 6.36
N ARG A 165 33.96 34.89 7.33
CA ARG A 165 32.50 34.74 7.41
C ARG A 165 32.01 35.18 8.78
N ILE A 166 31.07 36.14 8.80
CA ILE A 166 30.46 36.69 10.03
C ILE A 166 28.95 36.81 9.92
N MET A 167 28.25 36.77 11.05
CA MET A 167 26.80 36.95 11.15
C MET A 167 26.47 38.15 12.07
N PRO A 168 26.34 39.37 11.52
CA PRO A 168 26.10 40.58 12.30
C PRO A 168 24.69 40.59 12.92
N VAL A 169 24.61 40.92 14.22
CA VAL A 169 23.34 40.98 14.96
C VAL A 169 22.52 42.21 14.59
N HIS A 170 23.17 43.29 14.18
CA HIS A 170 22.55 44.56 13.77
C HIS A 170 22.51 44.70 12.25
N ALA A 171 21.54 45.48 11.73
CA ALA A 171 21.46 45.80 10.30
C ALA A 171 22.69 46.60 9.85
N PHE A 172 23.18 46.34 8.64
CA PHE A 172 24.39 46.96 8.08
C PHE A 172 24.20 47.27 6.59
N ASP A 173 24.86 48.31 6.08
CA ASP A 173 25.06 48.52 4.63
C ASP A 173 26.54 48.37 4.24
N ARG A 174 27.42 48.10 5.21
CA ARG A 174 28.87 48.20 5.08
C ARG A 174 29.63 47.23 5.98
N VAL A 175 30.82 46.83 5.54
CA VAL A 175 31.81 46.12 6.35
C VAL A 175 33.20 46.76 6.23
N GLU A 176 33.82 47.05 7.38
CA GLU A 176 35.23 47.42 7.48
C GLU A 176 36.08 46.16 7.61
N LEU A 177 37.09 46.02 6.75
CA LEU A 177 38.26 45.17 7.00
C LEU A 177 39.46 46.06 7.34
N ARG A 178 40.11 45.80 8.47
CA ARG A 178 41.27 46.54 8.97
C ARG A 178 42.46 45.62 9.17
N VAL A 179 43.66 46.10 8.81
CA VAL A 179 44.94 45.48 9.19
C VAL A 179 45.68 46.46 10.11
N ASN A 180 46.08 45.99 11.29
CA ASN A 180 46.77 46.82 12.30
C ASN A 180 48.29 46.59 12.27
N SER A 181 49.09 47.65 12.36
CA SER A 181 50.53 47.66 12.02
C SER A 181 51.49 47.49 13.20
N ASP A 182 51.01 46.94 14.33
CA ASP A 182 51.75 46.85 15.59
C ASP A 182 53.13 46.17 15.50
N LEU A 183 53.93 46.33 16.55
CA LEU A 183 55.34 45.91 16.70
C LEU A 183 55.68 44.45 16.33
N VAL A 184 54.70 43.55 16.17
CA VAL A 184 54.91 42.15 15.74
C VAL A 184 53.76 41.68 14.81
N SER A 185 53.45 42.43 13.75
CA SER A 185 52.44 42.02 12.75
C SER A 185 53.01 40.98 11.76
N PHE A 186 52.56 39.71 11.83
CA PHE A 186 52.98 38.65 10.90
C PHE A 186 52.44 38.83 9.47
N VAL A 187 51.32 39.56 9.30
CA VAL A 187 50.68 39.84 8.01
C VAL A 187 50.83 41.33 7.71
N SER A 188 51.70 41.66 6.75
CA SER A 188 51.93 43.06 6.30
C SER A 188 51.06 43.48 5.12
N ALA A 189 50.48 42.52 4.39
CA ALA A 189 49.56 42.78 3.30
C ALA A 189 48.43 41.74 3.26
N VAL A 190 47.19 42.22 3.12
CA VAL A 190 45.99 41.41 2.89
C VAL A 190 45.39 41.84 1.56
N GLN A 191 45.28 40.90 0.62
CA GLN A 191 44.53 41.10 -0.61
C GLN A 191 43.03 40.93 -0.31
N VAL A 192 42.15 41.68 -0.97
CA VAL A 192 40.69 41.52 -0.83
C VAL A 192 40.08 41.39 -2.23
N TYR A 193 39.49 40.24 -2.51
CA TYR A 193 38.92 39.90 -3.83
C TYR A 193 37.50 40.45 -3.97
N TYR A 194 36.68 40.24 -2.94
CA TYR A 194 35.31 40.74 -2.88
C TYR A 194 34.77 40.68 -1.45
N ALA A 195 33.72 41.44 -1.18
CA ALA A 195 32.75 41.10 -0.14
C ALA A 195 31.34 41.03 -0.74
N TYR A 196 30.50 40.18 -0.15
CA TYR A 196 29.05 40.20 -0.36
C TYR A 196 28.32 39.92 0.96
N TYR A 197 27.06 40.35 1.04
CA TYR A 197 26.12 39.80 2.01
C TYR A 197 25.00 39.01 1.32
N LYS A 198 24.33 38.12 2.07
CA LYS A 198 23.12 37.43 1.60
C LYS A 198 22.23 37.05 2.78
N GLN A 199 20.96 36.80 2.49
CA GLN A 199 19.99 36.34 3.47
C GLN A 199 20.31 34.91 3.93
N TYR A 200 20.01 34.63 5.20
CA TYR A 200 20.38 33.42 5.91
C TYR A 200 19.14 32.59 6.31
N VAL A 201 19.30 31.26 6.45
CA VAL A 201 18.25 30.41 7.03
C VAL A 201 18.08 30.68 8.53
N LEU A 202 16.90 31.18 8.90
CA LEU A 202 16.53 31.45 10.27
C LEU A 202 15.86 30.20 10.85
N PRO A 203 16.52 29.41 11.72
CA PRO A 203 15.85 28.32 12.41
C PRO A 203 14.79 28.83 13.39
N ASP A 204 13.91 27.94 13.82
CA ASP A 204 13.00 28.17 14.93
C ASP A 204 13.72 28.16 16.31
N ALA A 205 12.96 28.31 17.39
CA ALA A 205 13.46 28.28 18.76
C ALA A 205 14.09 26.93 19.19
N ASN A 206 13.85 25.85 18.43
CA ASN A 206 14.40 24.50 18.65
C ASN A 206 15.61 24.19 17.73
N GLY A 207 16.02 25.14 16.88
CA GLY A 207 17.10 24.95 15.92
C GLY A 207 16.66 24.23 14.62
N VAL A 208 15.37 24.23 14.29
CA VAL A 208 14.81 23.58 13.09
C VAL A 208 14.70 24.58 11.93
N VAL A 209 15.28 24.23 10.78
CA VAL A 209 15.05 24.90 9.50
C VAL A 209 14.04 24.10 8.67
N TYR A 210 12.97 24.74 8.21
CA TYR A 210 11.89 24.12 7.44
C TYR A 210 12.06 24.33 5.93
N VAL A 211 12.04 23.24 5.15
CA VAL A 211 12.28 23.23 3.69
C VAL A 211 11.07 22.67 2.94
N LYS A 212 10.57 23.39 1.95
CA LYS A 212 9.41 22.96 1.15
C LYS A 212 9.53 23.45 -0.28
N LYS A 213 9.68 22.51 -1.22
CA LYS A 213 9.95 22.73 -2.65
C LYS A 213 9.19 23.92 -3.24
N GLY A 214 9.92 24.92 -3.74
CA GLY A 214 9.35 26.11 -4.39
C GLY A 214 8.79 27.21 -3.48
N SER A 215 8.97 27.10 -2.16
CA SER A 215 8.64 28.16 -1.19
C SER A 215 9.64 29.33 -1.24
N THR A 216 9.28 30.49 -0.68
CA THR A 216 10.09 31.73 -0.72
C THR A 216 10.33 32.34 0.66
N GLY A 217 10.31 31.52 1.71
CA GLY A 217 10.58 31.94 3.08
C GLY A 217 12.00 31.63 3.57
N ASN A 218 12.32 32.08 4.79
CA ASN A 218 13.65 31.99 5.40
C ASN A 218 13.92 30.71 6.21
N GLY A 219 13.02 29.73 6.18
CA GLY A 219 13.14 28.48 6.93
C GLY A 219 12.60 28.50 8.37
N SER A 220 12.02 29.60 8.86
CA SER A 220 11.65 29.77 10.28
C SER A 220 10.35 29.09 10.73
N SER A 221 9.55 28.61 9.79
CA SER A 221 8.35 27.78 10.03
C SER A 221 7.92 27.15 8.71
N TRP A 222 6.96 26.22 8.72
CA TRP A 222 6.37 25.71 7.46
C TRP A 222 5.70 26.79 6.60
N ALA A 223 5.17 27.86 7.20
CA ALA A 223 4.60 28.99 6.47
C ALA A 223 5.69 29.89 5.86
N ASN A 224 6.88 29.91 6.48
CA ASN A 224 8.06 30.64 6.00
C ASN A 224 9.13 29.67 5.49
N ALA A 225 8.78 28.51 4.92
CA ALA A 225 9.75 27.49 4.54
C ALA A 225 10.67 27.97 3.40
N ILE A 226 11.93 27.53 3.40
CA ILE A 226 12.86 27.80 2.30
C ILE A 226 12.61 26.86 1.12
N GLY A 227 12.83 27.36 -0.09
CA GLY A 227 12.42 26.71 -1.34
C GLY A 227 13.19 25.43 -1.69
N GLU A 228 14.48 25.35 -1.35
CA GLU A 228 15.35 24.24 -1.74
C GLU A 228 16.18 23.71 -0.56
N LEU A 229 16.42 22.39 -0.58
CA LEU A 229 17.30 21.74 0.40
C LEU A 229 18.78 22.13 0.21
N SER A 230 19.19 22.43 -1.02
CA SER A 230 20.54 22.89 -1.33
C SER A 230 20.90 24.17 -0.57
N ASP A 231 19.96 25.13 -0.48
CA ASP A 231 20.12 26.34 0.33
C ASP A 231 20.15 26.00 1.82
N ALA A 232 19.25 25.13 2.29
CA ALA A 232 19.16 24.77 3.70
C ALA A 232 20.37 23.98 4.23
N LEU A 233 21.06 23.23 3.37
CA LEU A 233 22.31 22.54 3.70
C LEU A 233 23.49 23.50 3.71
N LEU A 234 23.70 24.24 2.60
CA LEU A 234 24.78 25.21 2.49
C LEU A 234 24.68 26.29 3.57
N TYR A 235 23.47 26.72 3.92
CA TYR A 235 23.23 27.70 4.99
C TYR A 235 22.91 27.02 6.34
N GLY A 236 22.81 25.69 6.40
CA GLY A 236 22.87 24.96 7.66
C GLY A 236 24.28 25.00 8.25
N GLU A 237 25.29 24.82 7.41
CA GLU A 237 26.71 24.67 7.80
C GLU A 237 27.28 25.86 8.59
N PHE A 238 26.96 27.11 8.22
CA PHE A 238 27.60 28.30 8.79
C PHE A 238 26.83 28.94 9.97
N ASN A 239 25.74 28.32 10.45
CA ASN A 239 24.94 28.84 11.57
C ASN A 239 24.80 27.80 12.69
N PRO A 240 25.52 27.95 13.82
CA PRO A 240 25.50 26.99 14.91
C PRO A 240 24.16 26.92 15.67
N ALA A 241 23.19 27.79 15.39
CA ALA A 241 21.82 27.65 15.89
C ALA A 241 21.02 26.59 15.12
N VAL A 242 21.39 26.26 13.87
CA VAL A 242 20.78 25.17 13.12
C VAL A 242 21.22 23.83 13.74
N LYS A 243 20.26 23.05 14.22
CA LYS A 243 20.44 21.69 14.75
C LYS A 243 19.73 20.64 13.90
N GLN A 244 18.67 21.04 13.20
CA GLN A 244 17.86 20.17 12.38
C GLN A 244 17.42 20.87 11.10
N ILE A 245 17.28 20.11 10.03
CA ILE A 245 16.65 20.53 8.78
C ILE A 245 15.49 19.57 8.52
N TRP A 246 14.26 20.08 8.44
CA TRP A 246 13.04 19.29 8.20
C TRP A 246 12.53 19.57 6.79
N VAL A 247 12.40 18.52 5.98
CA VAL A 247 12.16 18.61 4.53
C VAL A 247 10.82 18.00 4.17
N ALA A 248 9.95 18.80 3.56
CA ALA A 248 8.67 18.34 3.06
C ALA A 248 8.83 17.45 1.80
N GLY A 249 7.78 16.69 1.48
CA GLY A 249 7.72 15.86 0.29
C GLY A 249 7.96 16.63 -1.02
N GLY A 250 8.59 15.96 -1.98
CA GLY A 250 9.01 16.54 -3.26
C GLY A 250 10.43 16.15 -3.66
N THR A 251 10.78 16.45 -4.91
CA THR A 251 12.11 16.20 -5.48
C THR A 251 12.99 17.43 -5.37
N TYR A 252 14.19 17.25 -4.84
CA TYR A 252 15.22 18.27 -4.70
C TYR A 252 16.48 17.85 -5.49
N TYR A 253 17.18 18.83 -6.05
CA TYR A 253 18.37 18.65 -6.89
C TYR A 253 19.52 19.50 -6.33
N PRO A 254 20.78 19.03 -6.37
CA PRO A 254 21.90 19.80 -5.82
C PRO A 254 22.28 20.96 -6.76
N THR A 255 22.13 22.19 -6.29
CA THR A 255 22.39 23.43 -7.07
C THR A 255 23.79 24.00 -6.86
N TYR A 256 24.46 23.63 -5.77
CA TYR A 256 25.79 24.14 -5.41
C TYR A 256 26.88 23.10 -5.64
N SER A 257 27.99 23.56 -6.23
CA SER A 257 29.23 22.81 -6.39
C SER A 257 29.81 22.46 -5.02
N ALA A 258 30.06 21.17 -4.79
CA ALA A 258 30.60 20.69 -3.51
C ALA A 258 32.05 21.12 -3.22
N VAL A 259 32.72 21.75 -4.19
CA VAL A 259 34.15 22.09 -4.12
C VAL A 259 34.37 23.49 -3.56
N ASP A 260 33.46 24.42 -3.83
CA ASP A 260 33.62 25.86 -3.59
C ASP A 260 32.32 26.56 -3.16
N GLY A 261 31.19 25.84 -3.08
CA GLY A 261 29.88 26.41 -2.77
C GLY A 261 29.38 27.40 -3.83
N ALA A 262 29.93 27.34 -5.05
CA ALA A 262 29.44 28.13 -6.17
C ALA A 262 28.08 27.60 -6.66
N GLU A 263 27.17 28.51 -6.98
CA GLU A 263 25.88 28.18 -7.60
C GLU A 263 26.12 27.78 -9.07
N GLY A 264 25.87 26.52 -9.40
CA GLY A 264 26.14 25.97 -10.72
C GLY A 264 24.87 25.90 -11.57
N THR A 265 24.70 26.83 -12.52
CA THR A 265 23.60 26.77 -13.50
C THR A 265 23.74 25.52 -14.37
N ASN A 266 22.79 24.57 -14.24
CA ASN A 266 22.57 23.36 -15.04
C ASN A 266 23.76 22.93 -15.93
N GLY A 267 24.80 22.39 -15.30
CA GLY A 267 26.06 22.04 -15.97
C GLY A 267 27.11 21.36 -15.07
N GLY A 268 27.08 21.63 -13.76
CA GLY A 268 28.11 21.17 -12.82
C GLY A 268 27.86 19.77 -12.27
N LYS A 269 28.50 18.73 -12.85
CA LYS A 269 28.60 17.40 -12.23
C LYS A 269 29.16 17.43 -10.80
N THR A 270 29.96 18.45 -10.46
CA THR A 270 30.54 18.66 -9.14
C THR A 270 29.51 18.98 -8.05
N ASN A 271 28.28 19.34 -8.42
CA ASN A 271 27.19 19.59 -7.49
C ASN A 271 26.85 18.35 -6.65
N SER A 272 26.66 18.54 -5.35
CA SER A 272 26.24 17.48 -4.42
C SER A 272 25.54 18.09 -3.20
N PHE A 273 24.63 17.34 -2.57
CA PHE A 273 24.14 17.65 -1.23
C PHE A 273 25.22 17.33 -0.20
N VAL A 274 26.07 18.31 0.11
CA VAL A 274 27.05 18.20 1.21
C VAL A 274 26.30 18.28 2.54
N LEU A 275 26.49 17.29 3.42
CA LEU A 275 25.83 17.21 4.72
C LEU A 275 26.64 17.98 5.78
N PRO A 276 26.08 19.03 6.40
CA PRO A 276 26.79 19.79 7.44
C PRO A 276 26.95 19.00 8.74
N ASP A 277 28.07 19.25 9.41
CA ASP A 277 28.49 18.55 10.62
C ASP A 277 27.54 18.79 11.80
N ASN A 278 27.19 17.72 12.52
CA ASN A 278 26.32 17.72 13.71
C ASN A 278 24.89 18.25 13.51
N VAL A 279 24.47 18.52 12.27
CA VAL A 279 23.08 18.82 11.90
C VAL A 279 22.35 17.53 11.56
N LYS A 280 21.06 17.44 11.92
CA LYS A 280 20.19 16.30 11.56
C LYS A 280 19.24 16.65 10.43
N ILE A 281 19.36 15.96 9.31
CA ILE A 281 18.54 16.22 8.12
C ILE A 281 17.44 15.15 8.05
N TYR A 282 16.18 15.59 8.20
CA TYR A 282 14.99 14.76 8.24
C TYR A 282 14.09 15.04 7.03
N GLY A 283 13.85 14.04 6.20
CA GLY A 283 12.88 14.05 5.10
C GLY A 283 11.62 13.27 5.47
N GLY A 284 10.56 13.39 4.67
CA GLY A 284 9.31 12.66 4.88
C GLY A 284 8.18 13.43 5.56
N PHE A 285 8.17 14.76 5.49
CA PHE A 285 7.11 15.60 6.08
C PHE A 285 6.04 16.03 5.05
N ALA A 286 4.80 16.25 5.49
CA ALA A 286 3.74 16.93 4.72
C ALA A 286 3.99 18.46 4.63
N GLY A 287 4.76 18.99 5.57
CA GLY A 287 5.04 20.42 5.69
C GLY A 287 3.95 21.17 6.45
N THR A 288 3.48 20.56 7.54
CA THR A 288 2.48 21.07 8.51
C THR A 288 2.79 20.68 9.96
N GLU A 289 3.77 19.81 10.20
CA GLU A 289 4.08 19.15 11.47
C GLU A 289 4.77 20.09 12.48
N THR A 290 4.35 20.02 13.74
CA THR A 290 4.91 20.78 14.86
C THR A 290 5.93 19.99 15.69
N THR A 291 5.97 18.66 15.54
CA THR A 291 6.94 17.78 16.24
C THR A 291 7.42 16.67 15.32
N LEU A 292 8.67 16.18 15.53
CA LEU A 292 9.25 15.10 14.73
C LEU A 292 8.43 13.78 14.79
N ALA A 293 7.67 13.56 15.86
CA ALA A 293 6.81 12.39 16.04
C ALA A 293 5.51 12.43 15.20
N GLN A 294 5.18 13.55 14.56
CA GLN A 294 4.05 13.65 13.62
C GLN A 294 4.45 13.28 12.17
N ARG A 295 5.73 13.03 11.92
CA ARG A 295 6.28 12.67 10.60
C ARG A 295 5.90 11.24 10.23
N ASP A 296 4.96 11.08 9.30
CA ASP A 296 4.56 9.79 8.75
C ASP A 296 5.31 9.48 7.44
N LEU A 297 6.21 8.49 7.51
CA LEU A 297 7.01 8.00 6.38
C LEU A 297 6.24 7.03 5.45
N GLY A 298 5.07 6.54 5.85
CA GLY A 298 4.21 5.69 5.04
C GLY A 298 3.43 6.43 3.95
N ILE A 299 3.28 7.75 4.10
CA ILE A 299 2.58 8.61 3.13
C ILE A 299 3.51 8.91 1.95
N SER A 300 3.24 8.29 0.80
CA SER A 300 4.05 8.45 -0.42
C SER A 300 4.17 9.91 -0.89
N ALA A 301 3.15 10.74 -0.67
CA ALA A 301 3.17 12.17 -0.99
C ALA A 301 4.12 13.01 -0.11
N ASN A 302 4.47 12.52 1.09
CA ASN A 302 5.41 13.18 2.00
C ASN A 302 6.87 12.86 1.66
N ARG A 303 7.13 11.90 0.76
CA ARG A 303 8.47 11.40 0.43
C ARG A 303 9.37 12.52 -0.09
N SER A 304 10.45 12.80 0.62
CA SER A 304 11.52 13.67 0.15
C SER A 304 12.49 12.88 -0.73
N VAL A 305 12.74 13.36 -1.95
CA VAL A 305 13.60 12.70 -2.94
C VAL A 305 14.79 13.59 -3.24
N LEU A 306 16.00 13.03 -3.15
CA LEU A 306 17.24 13.64 -3.61
C LEU A 306 17.58 13.01 -4.96
N SER A 307 17.59 13.83 -6.01
CA SER A 307 17.92 13.39 -7.38
C SER A 307 19.24 14.00 -7.83
N GLY A 308 20.08 13.18 -8.46
CA GLY A 308 21.30 13.61 -9.15
C GLY A 308 21.11 13.92 -10.64
N ASP A 309 19.92 13.67 -11.22
CA ASP A 309 19.58 14.02 -12.61
C ASP A 309 19.42 15.55 -12.73
N LEU A 310 20.45 16.25 -13.21
CA LEU A 310 20.54 17.72 -13.17
C LEU A 310 19.88 18.40 -14.37
N ASP A 311 19.61 17.69 -15.46
CA ASP A 311 18.89 18.18 -16.64
C ASP A 311 17.51 17.53 -16.86
N ASN A 312 17.07 16.71 -15.90
CA ASN A 312 15.75 16.06 -15.81
C ASN A 312 15.42 15.25 -17.08
N ASN A 313 16.36 14.41 -17.53
CA ASN A 313 16.18 13.55 -18.71
C ASN A 313 16.48 12.07 -18.50
N ASP A 314 16.78 11.64 -17.27
CA ASP A 314 16.72 10.22 -16.93
C ASP A 314 15.28 9.70 -17.11
N ASP A 315 15.16 8.49 -17.65
CA ASP A 315 13.88 7.78 -17.64
C ASP A 315 13.51 7.44 -16.17
N PRO A 316 12.26 7.61 -15.69
CA PRO A 316 11.82 7.03 -14.41
C PRO A 316 11.98 5.49 -14.31
N ASN A 317 12.24 4.79 -15.43
CA ASN A 317 12.74 3.41 -15.48
C ASN A 317 14.28 3.29 -15.39
N GLY A 318 14.96 4.35 -14.95
CA GLY A 318 16.38 4.39 -14.59
C GLY A 318 17.38 4.38 -15.75
N VAL A 319 16.98 4.66 -16.98
CA VAL A 319 17.95 4.87 -18.07
C VAL A 319 18.65 6.20 -17.82
N ILE A 320 19.84 6.14 -17.22
CA ILE A 320 20.63 7.31 -16.86
C ILE A 320 21.23 7.95 -18.11
N LEU A 321 20.95 9.24 -18.32
CA LEU A 321 21.28 9.99 -19.53
C LEU A 321 21.95 11.34 -19.16
N GLY A 322 22.05 12.25 -20.12
CA GLY A 322 22.31 13.68 -19.89
C GLY A 322 23.45 14.02 -18.92
N LEU A 323 23.10 14.85 -17.94
CA LEU A 323 23.98 15.44 -16.94
C LEU A 323 23.55 14.99 -15.54
N ASN A 324 24.30 14.03 -14.99
CA ASN A 324 24.08 13.53 -13.64
C ASN A 324 25.20 13.98 -12.67
N ALA A 325 24.85 14.12 -11.39
CA ALA A 325 25.76 14.49 -10.31
C ALA A 325 26.77 13.38 -10.00
N THR A 326 28.05 13.72 -9.77
CA THR A 326 29.11 12.74 -9.44
C THR A 326 28.81 11.98 -8.15
N HIS A 327 28.24 12.69 -7.16
CA HIS A 327 27.64 12.10 -5.97
C HIS A 327 26.37 12.90 -5.67
N VAL A 328 25.24 12.23 -5.41
CA VAL A 328 24.01 12.93 -4.99
C VAL A 328 24.22 13.54 -3.61
N VAL A 329 24.78 12.77 -2.68
CA VAL A 329 25.06 13.19 -1.28
C VAL A 329 26.54 13.00 -0.93
N ILE A 330 27.11 13.93 -0.17
CA ILE A 330 28.47 13.82 0.40
C ILE A 330 28.44 14.07 1.90
N ALA A 331 29.07 13.20 2.69
CA ALA A 331 29.46 13.45 4.07
C ALA A 331 30.98 13.51 4.17
N ALA A 332 31.54 14.69 4.42
CA ALA A 332 32.99 14.92 4.45
C ALA A 332 33.40 15.51 5.82
N GLY A 333 34.00 14.67 6.67
CA GLY A 333 34.40 15.04 8.04
C GLY A 333 33.35 14.73 9.12
N GLY A 334 33.79 14.83 10.38
CA GLY A 334 32.98 14.84 11.60
C GLY A 334 31.88 13.77 11.70
N THR A 335 30.63 14.19 11.88
CA THR A 335 29.47 13.32 12.15
C THR A 335 28.21 13.89 11.50
N THR A 336 27.63 13.12 10.59
CA THR A 336 26.49 13.52 9.75
C THR A 336 25.28 12.61 9.97
N HIS A 337 24.08 13.10 9.69
CA HIS A 337 22.83 12.38 9.95
C HIS A 337 21.76 12.68 8.89
N LEU A 338 21.40 11.66 8.11
CA LEU A 338 20.40 11.75 7.03
C LEU A 338 19.32 10.69 7.26
N ASP A 339 18.06 11.13 7.38
CA ASP A 339 16.95 10.29 7.81
C ASP A 339 15.69 10.54 6.97
N GLY A 340 15.15 9.53 6.28
CA GLY A 340 13.85 9.59 5.59
C GLY A 340 13.86 10.12 4.15
N PHE A 341 14.89 9.79 3.36
CA PHE A 341 15.03 10.22 1.96
C PHE A 341 15.11 9.05 0.96
N SER A 342 14.57 9.25 -0.24
CA SER A 342 14.93 8.45 -1.42
C SER A 342 16.06 9.13 -2.20
N ILE A 343 17.05 8.37 -2.70
CA ILE A 343 18.29 8.91 -3.30
C ILE A 343 18.62 8.15 -4.59
N TRP A 344 18.72 8.87 -5.71
CA TRP A 344 18.93 8.28 -7.05
C TRP A 344 19.54 9.28 -8.06
N GLY A 345 20.01 8.80 -9.22
CA GLY A 345 20.60 9.66 -10.27
C GLY A 345 22.07 10.02 -10.02
N GLY A 346 22.79 9.28 -9.18
CA GLY A 346 24.23 9.46 -9.03
C GLY A 346 25.01 8.78 -10.15
N VAL A 347 25.95 9.48 -10.79
CA VAL A 347 26.93 8.90 -11.74
C VAL A 347 28.33 9.36 -11.40
N ALA A 348 29.06 8.54 -10.65
CA ALA A 348 30.47 8.77 -10.37
C ALA A 348 31.33 8.62 -11.65
N GLU A 349 32.46 9.33 -11.71
CA GLU A 349 33.29 9.39 -12.90
C GLU A 349 34.06 8.09 -13.15
N THR A 350 34.32 7.76 -14.41
CA THR A 350 35.03 6.51 -14.78
C THR A 350 36.54 6.61 -14.58
N LEU A 351 37.11 7.82 -14.62
CA LEU A 351 38.55 8.08 -14.43
C LEU A 351 38.87 8.36 -12.96
N ALA A 352 40.00 7.85 -12.49
CA ALA A 352 40.45 8.05 -11.11
C ALA A 352 40.86 9.51 -10.84
N GLY A 353 40.27 10.11 -9.81
CA GLY A 353 40.59 11.48 -9.39
C GLY A 353 39.99 11.83 -8.03
N PHE A 354 40.14 13.09 -7.62
CA PHE A 354 39.61 13.60 -6.36
C PHE A 354 39.07 15.02 -6.54
N LYS A 355 37.98 15.35 -5.85
CA LYS A 355 37.53 16.73 -5.61
C LYS A 355 37.72 17.07 -4.14
N TRP A 356 38.14 18.29 -3.83
CA TRP A 356 38.29 18.72 -2.44
C TRP A 356 36.92 19.14 -1.90
N VAL A 357 36.53 18.63 -0.73
CA VAL A 357 35.30 18.99 0.00
C VAL A 357 35.66 19.08 1.47
N ASN A 358 35.38 20.21 2.13
CA ASN A 358 35.69 20.45 3.55
C ASN A 358 37.15 20.09 3.94
N GLY A 359 38.11 20.40 3.05
CA GLY A 359 39.54 20.11 3.24
C GLY A 359 39.95 18.65 3.01
N LEU A 360 39.02 17.77 2.63
CA LEU A 360 39.25 16.34 2.41
C LEU A 360 39.23 15.99 0.91
N GLN A 361 40.02 15.00 0.51
CA GLN A 361 40.09 14.51 -0.88
C GLN A 361 39.01 13.46 -1.15
N VAL A 362 37.83 13.90 -1.62
CA VAL A 362 36.71 13.01 -1.96
C VAL A 362 36.95 12.38 -3.34
N PRO A 363 37.04 11.03 -3.46
CA PRO A 363 37.28 10.35 -4.73
C PRO A 363 36.07 10.43 -5.67
N ILE A 364 36.28 10.88 -6.91
CA ILE A 364 35.18 11.16 -7.86
C ILE A 364 34.57 9.90 -8.49
N GLN A 365 35.20 8.74 -8.37
CA GLN A 365 34.81 7.48 -9.00
C GLN A 365 34.04 6.50 -8.08
N PHE A 366 33.77 6.87 -6.82
CA PHE A 366 33.11 6.02 -5.82
C PHE A 366 31.85 6.69 -5.23
N GLY A 367 30.91 5.93 -4.68
CA GLY A 367 29.84 6.47 -3.83
C GLY A 367 28.88 7.42 -4.57
N ALA A 368 28.25 6.94 -5.65
CA ALA A 368 27.46 7.81 -6.51
C ALA A 368 26.13 8.26 -5.87
N GLY A 369 25.44 7.38 -5.15
CA GLY A 369 24.31 7.80 -4.32
C GLY A 369 24.77 8.62 -3.11
N ILE A 370 25.62 8.02 -2.28
CA ILE A 370 26.24 8.65 -1.10
C ILE A 370 27.74 8.35 -1.07
N MET A 371 28.57 9.40 -0.98
CA MET A 371 30.00 9.27 -0.68
C MET A 371 30.31 9.80 0.72
N VAL A 372 30.99 8.99 1.54
CA VAL A 372 31.33 9.30 2.94
C VAL A 372 32.84 9.27 3.13
N GLU A 373 33.45 10.41 3.47
CA GLU A 373 34.90 10.58 3.60
C GLU A 373 35.26 11.06 5.02
N SER A 374 36.02 10.27 5.77
CA SER A 374 36.50 10.59 7.13
C SER A 374 35.38 11.09 8.07
N SER A 375 34.16 10.57 7.91
CA SER A 375 32.95 10.96 8.62
C SER A 375 32.31 9.77 9.32
N THR A 376 31.58 10.03 10.42
CA THR A 376 30.61 9.09 10.98
C THR A 376 29.23 9.39 10.41
N ALA A 377 28.81 8.65 9.39
CA ALA A 377 27.54 8.85 8.70
C ALA A 377 26.43 7.97 9.28
N ASN A 378 25.40 8.62 9.80
CA ASN A 378 24.18 7.98 10.31
C ASN A 378 23.11 8.04 9.20
N LEU A 379 22.81 6.90 8.59
CA LEU A 379 21.99 6.77 7.38
C LEU A 379 20.74 5.95 7.69
N ARG A 380 19.59 6.61 7.80
CA ARG A 380 18.37 6.04 8.42
C ARG A 380 17.14 6.16 7.53
N ASN A 381 16.28 5.14 7.50
CA ASN A 381 15.01 5.21 6.75
C ASN A 381 15.21 5.61 5.26
N LEU A 382 16.32 5.17 4.64
CA LEU A 382 16.73 5.60 3.30
C LEU A 382 16.37 4.59 2.22
N PHE A 383 16.03 5.08 1.03
CA PHE A 383 15.75 4.27 -0.15
C PHE A 383 16.71 4.66 -1.28
N ILE A 384 17.82 3.92 -1.42
CA ILE A 384 18.97 4.30 -2.24
C ILE A 384 19.00 3.41 -3.49
N GLN A 385 18.73 3.99 -4.66
CA GLN A 385 18.53 3.23 -5.90
C GLN A 385 19.06 3.91 -7.15
N GLY A 386 19.36 3.13 -8.19
CA GLY A 386 19.65 3.67 -9.53
C GLY A 386 20.86 4.62 -9.58
N ASN A 387 21.92 4.29 -8.83
CA ASN A 387 23.18 5.04 -8.84
C ASN A 387 24.31 4.18 -9.45
N MET A 388 25.24 4.81 -10.17
CA MET A 388 26.30 4.16 -10.94
C MET A 388 27.71 4.64 -10.51
N ALA A 389 28.61 3.72 -10.16
CA ALA A 389 30.00 4.05 -9.79
C ALA A 389 31.04 2.99 -10.21
N ASN A 390 32.33 3.22 -9.94
CA ASN A 390 33.34 2.15 -10.00
C ASN A 390 33.36 1.32 -8.71
N ILE A 391 33.14 1.96 -7.54
CA ILE A 391 32.99 1.30 -6.23
C ILE A 391 31.84 1.90 -5.42
N GLY A 392 31.01 1.06 -4.80
CA GLY A 392 29.95 1.50 -3.89
C GLY A 392 28.87 2.33 -4.60
N GLY A 393 28.13 1.71 -5.52
CA GLY A 393 27.17 2.41 -6.38
C GLY A 393 26.15 3.22 -5.58
N GLY A 394 25.47 2.55 -4.64
CA GLY A 394 24.54 3.21 -3.72
C GLY A 394 25.27 4.01 -2.63
N ILE A 395 26.22 3.38 -1.93
CA ILE A 395 27.00 4.00 -0.85
C ILE A 395 28.48 3.61 -0.97
N CYS A 396 29.40 4.57 -0.83
CA CYS A 396 30.80 4.27 -0.51
C CYS A 396 31.27 5.02 0.72
N GLY A 397 31.96 4.33 1.64
CA GLY A 397 32.61 4.92 2.81
C GLY A 397 34.12 4.76 2.79
N ARG A 398 34.87 5.84 3.03
CA ARG A 398 36.33 5.84 3.14
C ARG A 398 36.79 6.47 4.45
N ASN A 399 37.76 5.85 5.13
CA ASN A 399 38.42 6.35 6.35
C ASN A 399 37.49 6.73 7.53
N GLY A 400 36.27 6.19 7.59
CA GLY A 400 35.23 6.64 8.53
C GLY A 400 34.35 5.52 9.07
N THR A 401 33.08 5.81 9.37
CA THR A 401 32.10 4.84 9.88
C THR A 401 30.76 5.01 9.17
N LEU A 402 30.22 3.91 8.63
CA LEU A 402 28.86 3.84 8.08
C LEU A 402 27.93 3.15 9.07
N ILE A 403 26.85 3.83 9.48
CA ILE A 403 25.76 3.27 10.30
C ILE A 403 24.49 3.34 9.46
N ILE A 404 24.04 2.18 8.96
CA ILE A 404 22.91 2.04 8.04
C ILE A 404 21.78 1.32 8.77
N GLU A 405 20.67 2.00 9.01
CA GLU A 405 19.53 1.44 9.77
C GLU A 405 18.19 1.65 9.05
N ASN A 406 17.35 0.61 9.04
CA ASN A 406 16.00 0.64 8.44
C ASN A 406 15.99 1.14 6.97
N ALA A 407 16.98 0.72 6.18
CA ALA A 407 17.22 1.22 4.83
C ALA A 407 17.08 0.14 3.74
N VAL A 408 16.82 0.56 2.51
CA VAL A 408 16.85 -0.27 1.30
C VAL A 408 17.92 0.26 0.35
N VAL A 409 18.82 -0.62 -0.09
CA VAL A 409 19.85 -0.33 -1.10
C VAL A 409 19.61 -1.27 -2.27
N THR A 410 19.12 -0.76 -3.41
CA THR A 410 18.62 -1.59 -4.52
C THR A 410 18.91 -1.06 -5.90
N GLY A 411 19.18 -1.94 -6.87
CA GLY A 411 19.30 -1.54 -8.28
C GLY A 411 20.44 -0.56 -8.58
N ASN A 412 21.43 -0.48 -7.69
CA ASN A 412 22.65 0.30 -7.92
C ASN A 412 23.65 -0.56 -8.72
N TYR A 413 24.44 0.09 -9.59
CA TYR A 413 25.33 -0.57 -10.54
C TYR A 413 26.78 -0.14 -10.31
N VAL A 414 27.73 -1.09 -10.40
CA VAL A 414 29.16 -0.75 -10.52
C VAL A 414 29.88 -1.57 -11.57
N GLN A 415 30.92 -0.99 -12.17
CA GLN A 415 31.78 -1.72 -13.08
C GLN A 415 32.66 -2.75 -12.35
N ASP A 416 33.23 -2.40 -11.18
CA ASP A 416 34.21 -3.25 -10.47
C ASP A 416 33.71 -3.86 -9.16
N TRP A 417 33.54 -3.09 -8.07
CA TRP A 417 33.37 -3.66 -6.72
C TRP A 417 32.28 -3.00 -5.86
N GLY A 418 31.42 -3.79 -5.20
CA GLY A 418 30.45 -3.26 -4.23
C GLY A 418 29.28 -2.54 -4.90
N GLY A 419 28.38 -3.29 -5.56
CA GLY A 419 27.23 -2.72 -6.26
C GLY A 419 26.33 -1.88 -5.34
N GLY A 420 25.92 -2.45 -4.21
CA GLY A 420 25.19 -1.73 -3.17
C GLY A 420 26.11 -0.83 -2.33
N ILE A 421 27.06 -1.44 -1.61
CA ILE A 421 27.89 -0.78 -0.59
C ILE A 421 29.37 -1.05 -0.83
N GLY A 422 30.21 -0.01 -0.80
CA GLY A 422 31.67 -0.09 -0.79
C GLY A 422 32.28 0.48 0.49
N SER A 423 33.36 -0.13 0.99
CA SER A 423 34.13 0.37 2.13
C SER A 423 35.65 0.25 1.91
N ILE A 424 36.34 1.36 2.14
CA ILE A 424 37.80 1.50 2.02
C ILE A 424 38.36 2.14 3.29
N GLY A 425 38.89 1.33 4.21
CA GLY A 425 39.36 1.85 5.50
C GLY A 425 38.25 2.31 6.46
N ALA A 426 36.98 1.95 6.21
CA ALA A 426 35.83 2.39 7.00
C ALA A 426 35.07 1.22 7.66
N SER A 427 34.64 1.35 8.90
CA SER A 427 33.76 0.36 9.56
C SER A 427 32.33 0.47 9.01
N VAL A 428 31.61 -0.65 8.96
CA VAL A 428 30.24 -0.71 8.41
C VAL A 428 29.30 -1.46 9.34
N THR A 429 28.19 -0.83 9.72
CA THR A 429 27.11 -1.46 10.51
C THR A 429 25.80 -1.35 9.74
N ILE A 430 25.11 -2.49 9.58
CA ILE A 430 23.85 -2.62 8.84
C ILE A 430 22.81 -3.27 9.77
N ILE A 431 21.71 -2.57 10.04
CA ILE A 431 20.67 -3.03 10.96
C ILE A 431 19.28 -2.88 10.33
N ASN A 432 18.40 -3.89 10.48
CA ASN A 432 16.99 -3.84 10.04
C ASN A 432 16.84 -3.42 8.55
N SER A 433 17.73 -3.85 7.65
CA SER A 433 17.87 -3.26 6.30
C SER A 433 17.85 -4.32 5.19
N THR A 434 17.58 -3.91 3.94
CA THR A 434 17.55 -4.80 2.77
C THR A 434 18.52 -4.32 1.68
N ILE A 435 19.46 -5.18 1.28
CA ILE A 435 20.43 -4.92 0.21
C ILE A 435 20.21 -5.96 -0.88
N SER A 436 19.53 -5.58 -1.96
CA SER A 436 19.04 -6.54 -2.97
C SER A 436 18.98 -5.96 -4.37
N GLY A 437 19.16 -6.80 -5.40
CA GLY A 437 19.08 -6.40 -6.81
C GLY A 437 20.19 -5.45 -7.28
N ASN A 438 21.27 -5.26 -6.53
CA ASN A 438 22.42 -4.46 -6.96
C ASN A 438 23.35 -5.29 -7.89
N ILE A 439 24.11 -4.61 -8.74
CA ILE A 439 24.89 -5.22 -9.84
C ILE A 439 26.36 -4.79 -9.77
N ALA A 440 27.31 -5.72 -9.99
CA ALA A 440 28.75 -5.41 -10.03
C ALA A 440 29.56 -6.30 -10.99
N GLY A 441 30.80 -5.89 -11.32
CA GLY A 441 31.80 -6.80 -11.88
C GLY A 441 32.16 -7.94 -10.91
N SER A 442 32.35 -7.60 -9.63
CA SER A 442 32.63 -8.48 -8.48
C SER A 442 31.95 -7.92 -7.23
N TYR A 443 31.53 -8.78 -6.30
CA TYR A 443 31.01 -8.37 -4.97
C TYR A 443 29.80 -7.42 -5.06
N PRO A 444 28.62 -7.90 -5.49
CA PRO A 444 27.52 -7.02 -5.88
C PRO A 444 26.75 -6.42 -4.70
N SER A 445 26.82 -7.02 -3.51
CA SER A 445 26.21 -6.52 -2.28
C SER A 445 27.14 -5.55 -1.52
N ILE A 446 28.22 -6.08 -0.93
CA ILE A 446 29.15 -5.36 -0.06
C ILE A 446 30.61 -5.65 -0.48
N PHE A 447 31.41 -4.59 -0.64
CA PHE A 447 32.86 -4.65 -0.75
C PHE A 447 33.50 -3.98 0.48
N HIS A 448 34.54 -4.60 1.06
CA HIS A 448 35.24 -4.11 2.24
C HIS A 448 36.74 -4.43 2.15
N THR A 449 37.59 -3.56 2.73
CA THR A 449 39.06 -3.68 2.63
C THR A 449 39.81 -3.27 3.92
N SER A 450 39.12 -3.14 5.06
CA SER A 450 39.71 -2.61 6.31
C SER A 450 39.80 -3.64 7.44
N ALA A 451 40.48 -3.27 8.53
CA ALA A 451 40.42 -3.98 9.81
C ALA A 451 39.26 -3.51 10.73
N GLY A 452 38.50 -2.48 10.33
CA GLY A 452 37.39 -1.89 11.10
C GLY A 452 36.11 -2.72 11.11
N GLY A 453 36.05 -3.78 10.28
CA GLY A 453 35.01 -4.80 10.29
C GLY A 453 33.67 -4.39 9.66
N VAL A 454 32.81 -5.39 9.52
CA VAL A 454 31.41 -5.24 9.07
C VAL A 454 30.49 -5.97 10.04
N ILE A 455 29.39 -5.34 10.43
CA ILE A 455 28.36 -5.92 11.30
C ILE A 455 27.02 -5.88 10.58
N VAL A 456 26.33 -7.02 10.53
CA VAL A 456 25.01 -7.18 9.90
C VAL A 456 24.03 -7.78 10.92
N SER A 457 22.86 -7.15 11.11
CA SER A 457 21.85 -7.57 12.08
C SER A 457 20.43 -7.33 11.58
N ASN A 458 19.51 -8.29 11.75
CA ASN A 458 18.12 -8.19 11.26
C ASN A 458 18.02 -7.79 9.77
N ALA A 459 18.97 -8.17 8.92
CA ALA A 459 19.05 -7.67 7.54
C ALA A 459 18.84 -8.78 6.51
N ILE A 460 18.39 -8.40 5.31
CA ILE A 460 18.36 -9.27 4.14
C ILE A 460 19.42 -8.79 3.15
N ILE A 461 20.36 -9.66 2.77
CA ILE A 461 21.28 -9.46 1.65
C ILE A 461 20.99 -10.54 0.63
N ALA A 462 20.39 -10.20 -0.52
CA ALA A 462 19.82 -11.22 -1.40
C ALA A 462 19.83 -10.79 -2.86
N GLN A 463 19.98 -11.75 -3.78
CA GLN A 463 19.67 -11.54 -5.21
C GLN A 463 20.49 -10.43 -5.91
N ASN A 464 21.61 -10.00 -5.30
CA ASN A 464 22.59 -9.12 -5.93
C ASN A 464 23.41 -9.92 -6.97
N THR A 465 23.73 -9.33 -8.12
CA THR A 465 24.24 -10.07 -9.30
C THR A 465 25.63 -9.58 -9.74
N SER A 466 26.58 -10.49 -9.94
CA SER A 466 27.91 -10.14 -10.45
C SER A 466 28.42 -11.00 -11.62
N ILE A 467 29.34 -10.41 -12.39
CA ILE A 467 29.98 -11.03 -13.56
C ILE A 467 31.03 -12.09 -13.13
N LYS A 468 31.67 -11.87 -11.98
CA LYS A 468 32.62 -12.79 -11.33
C LYS A 468 32.03 -13.27 -9.98
N GLY A 469 32.44 -14.45 -9.53
CA GLY A 469 31.93 -15.06 -8.29
C GLY A 469 32.24 -14.26 -7.01
N ASN A 470 31.43 -14.47 -5.98
CA ASN A 470 31.55 -13.78 -4.69
C ASN A 470 32.62 -14.41 -3.78
N THR A 471 33.52 -13.59 -3.22
CA THR A 471 34.47 -13.96 -2.17
C THR A 471 34.65 -12.78 -1.21
N ALA A 472 34.06 -12.85 -0.02
CA ALA A 472 34.15 -11.78 0.98
C ALA A 472 35.55 -11.69 1.62
N SER A 473 35.95 -10.47 2.03
CA SER A 473 37.16 -10.23 2.82
C SER A 473 36.98 -10.64 4.29
N SER A 474 38.08 -10.87 5.01
CA SER A 474 38.06 -11.14 6.46
C SER A 474 37.44 -10.00 7.27
N GLY A 475 36.75 -10.34 8.37
CA GLY A 475 36.31 -9.37 9.40
C GLY A 475 34.82 -9.04 9.45
N VAL A 476 33.93 -9.92 8.99
CA VAL A 476 32.47 -9.69 9.04
C VAL A 476 31.77 -10.55 10.10
N THR A 477 30.85 -9.94 10.84
CA THR A 477 29.93 -10.58 11.79
C THR A 477 28.49 -10.44 11.27
N VAL A 478 27.74 -11.54 11.25
CA VAL A 478 26.34 -11.57 10.81
C VAL A 478 25.48 -12.29 11.85
N GLU A 479 24.39 -11.65 12.27
CA GLU A 479 23.45 -12.16 13.27
C GLU A 479 22.01 -11.96 12.79
N TYR A 480 21.10 -12.91 13.06
CA TYR A 480 19.65 -12.78 12.80
C TYR A 480 19.31 -12.25 11.40
N SER A 481 20.05 -12.68 10.37
CA SER A 481 20.01 -12.10 9.03
C SER A 481 19.96 -13.19 7.95
N ILE A 482 19.33 -12.89 6.83
CA ILE A 482 19.23 -13.77 5.67
C ILE A 482 20.24 -13.33 4.63
N ILE A 483 21.03 -14.28 4.12
CA ILE A 483 21.96 -14.04 3.01
C ILE A 483 21.69 -15.06 1.89
N ASP A 484 21.06 -14.60 0.81
CA ASP A 484 20.69 -15.39 -0.39
C ASP A 484 21.71 -15.16 -1.51
N GLU A 485 23.00 -15.37 -1.17
CA GLU A 485 24.15 -15.27 -2.06
C GLU A 485 25.38 -15.95 -1.41
N PRO A 486 26.42 -16.35 -2.17
CA PRO A 486 27.58 -17.04 -1.60
C PRO A 486 28.37 -16.13 -0.65
N TRP A 487 28.56 -16.58 0.59
CA TRP A 487 29.20 -15.83 1.68
C TRP A 487 30.40 -16.59 2.26
N MET A 488 31.43 -15.85 2.72
CA MET A 488 32.63 -16.43 3.35
C MET A 488 32.87 -15.81 4.74
N GLY A 489 32.62 -16.58 5.79
CA GLY A 489 32.80 -16.20 7.19
C GLY A 489 32.20 -17.22 8.15
N PRO A 490 32.38 -17.09 9.48
CA PRO A 490 31.70 -17.93 10.47
C PRO A 490 30.19 -17.59 10.53
N THR A 491 29.33 -18.60 10.63
CA THR A 491 27.90 -18.45 10.28
C THR A 491 26.94 -18.74 11.44
N ASN A 492 26.10 -17.75 11.77
CA ASN A 492 24.75 -17.94 12.31
C ASN A 492 23.74 -17.45 11.23
N LEU A 493 23.91 -17.96 10.00
CA LEU A 493 23.18 -17.54 8.81
C LEU A 493 21.97 -18.42 8.53
N ILE A 494 20.91 -17.82 8.00
CA ILE A 494 19.89 -18.55 7.24
C ILE A 494 20.15 -18.29 5.75
N GLN A 495 20.75 -19.25 5.05
CA GLN A 495 21.08 -19.15 3.62
C GLN A 495 19.92 -19.69 2.78
N VAL A 496 18.98 -18.82 2.43
CA VAL A 496 17.68 -19.16 1.84
C VAL A 496 17.08 -17.95 1.12
N ASP A 497 16.26 -18.17 0.09
CA ASP A 497 15.48 -17.12 -0.56
C ASP A 497 14.58 -16.41 0.48
N PRO A 498 14.66 -15.07 0.65
CA PRO A 498 13.77 -14.31 1.52
C PRO A 498 12.31 -14.29 1.05
N LEU A 499 11.99 -14.82 -0.13
CA LEU A 499 10.66 -14.88 -0.72
C LEU A 499 9.96 -13.51 -0.79
N PHE A 500 10.65 -12.49 -1.32
CA PHE A 500 10.04 -11.18 -1.61
C PHE A 500 8.77 -11.30 -2.46
N LYS A 501 7.78 -10.44 -2.24
CA LYS A 501 6.52 -10.39 -3.01
C LYS A 501 6.82 -10.09 -4.48
N ASN A 502 7.46 -8.95 -4.74
CA ASN A 502 8.00 -8.60 -6.03
C ASN A 502 9.54 -8.69 -6.01
N ARG A 503 10.15 -9.22 -7.06
CA ARG A 503 11.59 -9.43 -7.13
C ARG A 503 12.23 -8.38 -8.05
N PRO A 504 13.23 -7.60 -7.59
CA PRO A 504 14.10 -6.89 -8.53
C PRO A 504 14.82 -7.91 -9.41
N VAL A 505 14.83 -7.66 -10.71
CA VAL A 505 15.66 -8.44 -11.64
C VAL A 505 17.10 -7.92 -11.59
N SER A 506 17.94 -8.44 -12.47
CA SER A 506 19.20 -7.80 -12.86
C SER A 506 19.27 -7.73 -14.38
N ASN A 507 19.48 -6.51 -14.92
CA ASN A 507 19.81 -6.13 -16.32
C ASN A 507 19.01 -4.95 -16.92
N VAL A 508 17.87 -4.55 -16.34
CA VAL A 508 17.20 -3.26 -16.62
C VAL A 508 17.42 -2.35 -15.41
N ALA A 509 17.40 -1.03 -15.58
CA ALA A 509 17.43 -0.11 -14.44
C ALA A 509 16.06 -0.04 -13.74
N TYR A 510 16.02 0.33 -12.46
CA TYR A 510 14.96 -0.13 -11.56
C TYR A 510 13.88 0.88 -11.18
N THR A 511 12.64 0.49 -11.51
CA THR A 511 11.48 0.81 -10.69
C THR A 511 11.64 0.13 -9.32
N GLY A 512 11.46 0.90 -8.23
CA GLY A 512 11.79 0.46 -6.87
C GLY A 512 11.00 -0.79 -6.43
N GLY A 513 11.72 -1.85 -6.06
CA GLY A 513 11.14 -3.14 -5.71
C GLY A 513 10.27 -3.13 -4.44
N ASP A 514 9.23 -3.98 -4.41
CA ASP A 514 8.47 -4.27 -3.19
C ASP A 514 9.14 -5.41 -2.39
N PHE A 515 9.98 -5.02 -1.44
CA PHE A 515 10.68 -5.93 -0.53
C PHE A 515 9.84 -6.39 0.67
N ASN A 516 8.52 -6.15 0.67
CA ASN A 516 7.64 -6.95 1.51
C ASN A 516 7.87 -8.44 1.19
N VAL A 517 7.83 -9.29 2.21
CA VAL A 517 7.99 -10.74 2.04
C VAL A 517 6.65 -11.48 1.90
N LYS A 518 6.67 -12.65 1.27
CA LYS A 518 5.52 -13.56 1.13
C LYS A 518 5.20 -14.24 2.46
N ALA A 519 3.95 -14.66 2.64
CA ALA A 519 3.42 -15.13 3.93
C ALA A 519 4.10 -16.38 4.54
N ASN A 520 4.91 -17.08 3.75
CA ASN A 520 5.72 -18.24 4.13
C ASN A 520 7.23 -17.97 4.16
N SER A 521 7.63 -16.69 4.20
CA SER A 521 9.03 -16.28 4.20
C SER A 521 9.76 -16.64 5.51
N PRO A 522 11.03 -17.09 5.44
CA PRO A 522 11.88 -17.31 6.61
C PRO A 522 12.31 -16.00 7.30
N ALA A 523 12.00 -14.83 6.73
CA ALA A 523 12.24 -13.54 7.36
C ALA A 523 11.23 -13.20 8.47
N ILE A 524 10.01 -13.75 8.37
CA ILE A 524 8.88 -13.38 9.23
C ILE A 524 9.11 -13.90 10.66
N ASP A 525 8.84 -13.07 11.68
CA ASP A 525 8.97 -13.40 13.10
C ASP A 525 10.36 -13.98 13.46
N ASN A 526 11.44 -13.60 12.76
CA ASN A 526 12.75 -14.27 12.86
C ASN A 526 13.96 -13.39 13.22
N GLY A 527 13.81 -12.07 13.28
CA GLY A 527 14.83 -11.16 13.77
C GLY A 527 14.97 -11.11 15.30
N ASN A 528 15.79 -10.17 15.78
CA ASN A 528 16.06 -9.93 17.19
C ASN A 528 15.59 -8.54 17.62
N ASN A 529 14.61 -8.47 18.52
CA ASN A 529 14.00 -7.22 19.01
C ASN A 529 15.04 -6.28 19.65
N ASN A 530 16.14 -6.77 20.23
CA ASN A 530 17.19 -5.93 20.82
C ASN A 530 18.04 -5.21 19.76
N LYS A 531 17.89 -5.55 18.48
CA LYS A 531 18.45 -4.83 17.31
C LYS A 531 17.38 -3.97 16.61
N ALA A 532 16.11 -4.04 17.01
CA ALA A 532 15.03 -3.19 16.51
C ALA A 532 15.06 -1.82 17.22
N THR A 533 16.03 -0.98 16.85
CA THR A 533 16.28 0.35 17.45
C THR A 533 15.20 1.41 17.16
N PHE A 534 14.21 1.08 16.32
CA PHE A 534 13.12 1.96 15.90
C PHE A 534 11.76 1.32 16.19
N THR A 535 10.77 2.17 16.46
CA THR A 535 9.37 1.76 16.62
C THR A 535 8.66 1.46 15.29
N THR A 536 9.24 1.89 14.16
CA THR A 536 8.64 1.73 12.82
C THR A 536 9.55 1.09 11.78
N ASP A 537 8.95 0.42 10.80
CA ASP A 537 9.60 -0.12 9.60
C ASP A 537 9.81 0.98 8.53
N ILE A 538 10.41 0.64 7.37
CA ILE A 538 10.67 1.63 6.32
C ILE A 538 9.38 2.19 5.67
N THR A 539 8.20 1.62 5.99
CA THR A 539 6.89 2.11 5.57
C THR A 539 6.15 2.87 6.67
N GLY A 540 6.81 3.22 7.77
CA GLY A 540 6.24 3.97 8.89
C GLY A 540 5.30 3.16 9.80
N LYS A 541 5.19 1.84 9.61
CA LYS A 541 4.28 0.96 10.37
C LYS A 541 5.03 0.27 11.50
N SER A 542 4.33 -0.38 12.45
CA SER A 542 5.00 -0.99 13.62
C SER A 542 6.16 -1.89 13.21
N ARG A 543 7.32 -1.73 13.87
CA ARG A 543 8.56 -2.53 13.67
C ARG A 543 8.60 -3.83 14.48
N ILE A 544 7.60 -4.05 15.32
CA ILE A 544 7.40 -5.32 16.02
C ILE A 544 5.92 -5.65 15.90
N VAL A 545 5.61 -6.62 15.03
CA VAL A 545 4.30 -7.27 14.92
C VAL A 545 4.42 -8.66 15.56
N ASN A 546 3.30 -9.24 16.03
CA ASN A 546 3.24 -10.62 16.60
C ASN A 546 4.23 -10.91 17.76
N GLY A 547 4.90 -9.88 18.31
CA GLY A 547 5.88 -9.96 19.39
C GLY A 547 7.34 -10.11 18.96
N LYS A 548 7.66 -10.27 17.68
CA LYS A 548 9.04 -10.47 17.20
C LYS A 548 9.29 -9.85 15.83
N VAL A 549 10.34 -9.04 15.73
CA VAL A 549 10.70 -8.28 14.51
C VAL A 549 11.03 -9.20 13.31
N ASP A 550 10.59 -8.78 12.12
CA ASP A 550 10.96 -9.42 10.85
C ASP A 550 12.41 -9.11 10.46
N ILE A 551 13.03 -9.99 9.69
CA ILE A 551 14.36 -9.75 9.09
C ILE A 551 14.19 -8.85 7.84
N GLY A 552 14.95 -7.75 7.75
CA GLY A 552 14.94 -6.81 6.61
C GLY A 552 14.34 -5.45 6.94
N ALA A 553 14.13 -4.61 5.91
CA ALA A 553 13.63 -3.23 6.05
C ALA A 553 12.11 -3.09 6.29
N TYR A 554 11.34 -4.16 6.06
CA TYR A 554 9.87 -4.16 6.13
C TYR A 554 9.40 -5.09 7.25
N GLU A 555 8.27 -4.75 7.86
CA GLU A 555 7.60 -5.59 8.86
C GLU A 555 6.23 -6.05 8.35
N ARG A 556 5.97 -7.36 8.33
CA ARG A 556 4.69 -7.93 7.90
C ARG A 556 3.57 -7.59 8.91
N GLN A 557 2.84 -6.53 8.60
CA GLN A 557 1.61 -6.18 9.31
C GLN A 557 0.52 -7.27 9.19
N LEU A 558 -0.32 -7.37 10.22
CA LEU A 558 -1.50 -8.21 10.21
C LEU A 558 -2.58 -7.65 9.27
N LEU A 559 -3.40 -8.53 8.71
CA LEU A 559 -4.51 -8.18 7.82
C LEU A 559 -5.78 -7.89 8.64
N SER A 560 -6.52 -6.83 8.28
CA SER A 560 -7.85 -6.61 8.83
C SER A 560 -8.84 -7.69 8.38
N GLN A 561 -9.70 -8.14 9.29
CA GLN A 561 -10.79 -9.08 9.01
C GLN A 561 -12.12 -8.58 9.57
N THR A 562 -13.21 -8.96 8.92
CA THR A 562 -14.58 -8.59 9.29
C THR A 562 -15.43 -9.82 9.56
N ILE A 563 -16.38 -9.68 10.49
CA ILE A 563 -17.47 -10.63 10.72
C ILE A 563 -18.71 -10.07 10.03
N ASP A 564 -19.28 -10.81 9.07
CA ASP A 564 -20.61 -10.51 8.56
C ASP A 564 -21.66 -11.47 9.13
N ALA A 565 -22.84 -10.93 9.39
CA ALA A 565 -24.03 -11.62 9.88
C ALA A 565 -25.24 -10.68 9.69
N THR A 566 -26.37 -11.24 9.26
CA THR A 566 -27.63 -10.49 9.08
C THR A 566 -28.72 -11.07 9.97
N ASP A 567 -29.56 -10.21 10.55
CA ASP A 567 -30.54 -10.60 11.58
C ASP A 567 -31.50 -11.70 11.07
N ILE A 568 -31.72 -12.73 11.89
CA ILE A 568 -32.53 -13.90 11.52
C ILE A 568 -33.83 -13.94 12.33
N THR A 569 -34.94 -14.21 11.65
CA THR A 569 -36.22 -14.57 12.26
C THR A 569 -36.46 -16.08 12.18
N LYS A 570 -36.98 -16.66 13.27
CA LYS A 570 -37.36 -18.08 13.42
C LYS A 570 -38.66 -18.22 14.20
N LEU A 571 -39.36 -19.33 14.04
CA LEU A 571 -40.50 -19.68 14.90
C LEU A 571 -40.04 -20.42 16.15
N TYR A 572 -40.79 -20.28 17.24
CA TYR A 572 -40.58 -21.03 18.49
C TYR A 572 -40.53 -22.56 18.33
N SER A 573 -41.12 -23.10 17.25
CA SER A 573 -41.12 -24.53 16.91
C SER A 573 -39.95 -25.00 16.05
N ASP A 574 -39.04 -24.12 15.63
CA ASP A 574 -37.98 -24.48 14.69
C ASP A 574 -36.90 -25.37 15.32
N GLN A 575 -36.37 -26.30 14.53
CA GLN A 575 -35.25 -27.15 14.94
C GLN A 575 -33.93 -26.36 15.01
N PRO A 576 -32.95 -26.83 15.81
CA PRO A 576 -31.65 -26.15 15.93
C PRO A 576 -30.97 -25.89 14.58
N PHE A 577 -30.58 -24.65 14.33
CA PHE A 577 -30.18 -24.16 13.01
C PHE A 577 -28.75 -23.61 13.00
N LEU A 578 -28.09 -23.69 11.84
CA LEU A 578 -26.80 -23.04 11.60
C LEU A 578 -26.98 -21.52 11.50
N SER A 579 -26.01 -20.76 12.00
CA SER A 579 -25.92 -19.32 11.76
C SER A 579 -25.63 -19.02 10.27
N ASN A 580 -25.92 -17.79 9.86
CA ASN A 580 -25.45 -17.20 8.60
C ASN A 580 -24.14 -16.42 8.75
N ALA A 581 -23.56 -16.41 9.96
CA ALA A 581 -22.39 -15.60 10.28
C ALA A 581 -21.12 -16.16 9.64
N THR A 582 -20.34 -15.29 9.01
CA THR A 582 -19.09 -15.64 8.31
C THR A 582 -17.96 -14.68 8.65
N ALA A 583 -16.73 -15.15 8.48
CA ALA A 583 -15.51 -14.38 8.68
C ALA A 583 -14.80 -14.17 7.34
N SER A 584 -14.35 -12.94 7.05
CA SER A 584 -13.66 -12.63 5.79
C SER A 584 -12.32 -13.38 5.61
N SER A 585 -11.75 -13.89 6.72
CA SER A 585 -10.52 -14.68 6.76
C SER A 585 -10.72 -16.20 6.64
N GLY A 586 -11.96 -16.68 6.81
CA GLY A 586 -12.28 -18.10 7.00
C GLY A 586 -11.88 -18.69 8.36
N LEU A 587 -11.39 -17.89 9.32
CA LEU A 587 -11.15 -18.33 10.69
C LEU A 587 -12.47 -18.64 11.43
N GLU A 588 -12.43 -19.42 12.52
CA GLU A 588 -13.63 -19.77 13.29
C GLU A 588 -14.19 -18.55 14.06
N LEU A 589 -15.52 -18.53 14.24
CA LEU A 589 -16.25 -17.55 15.04
C LEU A 589 -16.63 -18.13 16.42
N ASN A 590 -16.57 -17.29 17.45
CA ASN A 590 -17.11 -17.57 18.77
C ASN A 590 -18.43 -16.81 18.98
N TYR A 591 -19.36 -17.43 19.72
CA TYR A 591 -20.72 -16.96 19.92
C TYR A 591 -21.01 -16.75 21.40
N SER A 592 -21.62 -15.62 21.76
CA SER A 592 -22.14 -15.36 23.11
C SER A 592 -23.54 -14.75 23.02
N SER A 593 -24.53 -15.34 23.70
CA SER A 593 -25.92 -14.87 23.72
C SER A 593 -26.16 -13.88 24.86
N SER A 594 -26.95 -12.83 24.63
CA SER A 594 -27.36 -11.89 25.69
C SER A 594 -28.43 -12.45 26.64
N ASP A 595 -29.19 -13.48 26.21
CA ASP A 595 -30.13 -14.23 27.05
C ASP A 595 -30.26 -15.68 26.53
N ASN A 596 -29.48 -16.59 27.11
CA ASN A 596 -29.57 -18.03 26.80
C ASN A 596 -30.98 -18.62 27.05
N SER A 597 -31.86 -17.96 27.82
CA SER A 597 -33.24 -18.41 27.99
C SER A 597 -34.19 -17.98 26.87
N ILE A 598 -33.74 -17.16 25.90
CA ILE A 598 -34.39 -16.99 24.58
C ILE A 598 -33.83 -18.01 23.59
N ALA A 599 -32.51 -17.96 23.39
CA ALA A 599 -31.79 -18.89 22.54
C ALA A 599 -30.32 -18.98 22.96
N GLU A 600 -29.77 -20.20 22.94
CA GLU A 600 -28.33 -20.45 23.17
C GLU A 600 -27.63 -20.87 21.87
N ALA A 601 -26.36 -20.50 21.74
CA ALA A 601 -25.46 -21.09 20.76
C ALA A 601 -24.70 -22.25 21.41
N PHE A 602 -24.67 -23.40 20.75
CA PHE A 602 -24.01 -24.61 21.22
C PHE A 602 -23.26 -25.30 20.08
N ARG A 603 -22.31 -26.18 20.41
CA ARG A 603 -21.64 -27.03 19.41
C ARG A 603 -22.38 -28.36 19.30
N ASP A 604 -22.82 -28.70 18.09
CA ASP A 604 -23.54 -29.94 17.81
C ASP A 604 -22.55 -31.09 17.51
N ALA A 605 -22.39 -31.99 18.48
CA ALA A 605 -21.52 -33.15 18.36
C ALA A 605 -21.93 -34.12 17.24
N ALA A 606 -23.22 -34.16 16.85
CA ALA A 606 -23.70 -34.99 15.75
C ALA A 606 -23.35 -34.41 14.36
N ASP A 607 -22.94 -33.14 14.29
CA ASP A 607 -22.60 -32.41 13.06
C ASP A 607 -21.15 -31.89 13.11
N GLY A 608 -20.25 -32.64 13.74
CA GLY A 608 -18.82 -32.34 13.79
C GLY A 608 -18.44 -31.13 14.65
N ASN A 609 -19.17 -30.86 15.73
CA ASN A 609 -18.97 -29.73 16.65
C ASN A 609 -19.16 -28.33 16.02
N LYS A 610 -19.88 -28.24 14.89
CA LYS A 610 -20.33 -26.96 14.32
C LYS A 610 -21.22 -26.20 15.29
N TRP A 611 -21.14 -24.87 15.27
CA TRP A 611 -22.04 -24.00 16.00
C TRP A 611 -23.47 -24.04 15.42
N LYS A 612 -24.44 -24.32 16.27
CA LYS A 612 -25.88 -24.19 16.00
C LYS A 612 -26.55 -23.36 17.10
N ILE A 613 -27.70 -22.80 16.78
CA ILE A 613 -28.56 -22.07 17.72
C ILE A 613 -29.86 -22.85 17.92
N ARG A 614 -30.33 -22.90 19.16
CA ARG A 614 -31.62 -23.50 19.54
C ARG A 614 -32.44 -22.53 20.38
N THR A 615 -33.75 -22.71 20.35
CA THR A 615 -34.73 -21.74 20.84
C THR A 615 -35.49 -22.27 22.06
N PHE A 616 -35.80 -21.39 23.03
CA PHE A 616 -36.42 -21.75 24.30
C PHE A 616 -37.65 -20.92 24.70
N LYS A 617 -37.78 -19.67 24.21
CA LYS A 617 -39.01 -18.86 24.32
C LYS A 617 -39.04 -17.79 23.20
N VAL A 618 -40.18 -17.15 23.01
CA VAL A 618 -40.34 -16.00 22.09
C VAL A 618 -39.65 -14.75 22.63
N GLY A 619 -39.06 -13.97 21.72
CA GLY A 619 -38.38 -12.72 22.06
C GLY A 619 -37.29 -12.35 21.05
N GLN A 620 -36.56 -11.26 21.32
CA GLN A 620 -35.34 -10.91 20.59
C GLN A 620 -34.13 -11.07 21.50
N VAL A 621 -33.09 -11.71 20.99
CA VAL A 621 -31.81 -11.90 21.67
C VAL A 621 -30.67 -11.45 20.78
N LYS A 622 -29.63 -10.88 21.39
CA LYS A 622 -28.43 -10.42 20.68
C LYS A 622 -27.31 -11.41 20.88
N PHE A 623 -26.80 -11.94 19.78
CA PHE A 623 -25.54 -12.67 19.77
C PHE A 623 -24.40 -11.69 19.53
N THR A 624 -23.41 -11.72 20.41
CA THR A 624 -22.10 -11.09 20.18
C THR A 624 -21.20 -12.13 19.53
N LEU A 625 -20.83 -11.87 18.29
CA LEU A 625 -19.90 -12.67 17.51
C LEU A 625 -18.50 -12.09 17.72
N THR A 626 -17.54 -12.92 18.12
CA THR A 626 -16.14 -12.52 18.28
C THR A 626 -15.22 -13.43 17.50
N GLN A 627 -14.10 -12.87 17.04
CA GLN A 627 -13.06 -13.59 16.33
C GLN A 627 -11.68 -13.10 16.80
N PRO A 628 -10.87 -13.97 17.42
CA PRO A 628 -9.51 -13.61 17.79
C PRO A 628 -8.64 -13.40 16.53
N GLY A 629 -7.57 -12.61 16.70
CA GLY A 629 -6.51 -12.54 15.70
C GLY A 629 -5.71 -13.84 15.63
N GLY A 630 -4.99 -14.03 14.54
CA GLY A 630 -4.22 -15.24 14.27
C GLY A 630 -3.98 -15.48 12.78
N ASN A 631 -3.03 -16.36 12.44
CA ASN A 631 -2.67 -16.72 11.05
C ASN A 631 -2.35 -15.51 10.13
N GLY A 632 -1.90 -14.39 10.71
CA GLY A 632 -1.63 -13.16 9.99
C GLY A 632 -2.81 -12.18 9.87
N TYR A 633 -3.88 -12.35 10.66
CA TYR A 633 -5.02 -11.42 10.76
C TYR A 633 -5.13 -10.77 12.16
N GLU A 634 -5.56 -9.51 12.19
CA GLU A 634 -5.96 -8.76 13.39
C GLU A 634 -7.22 -9.35 14.03
N ALA A 635 -7.48 -9.10 15.32
CA ALA A 635 -8.77 -9.47 15.91
C ALA A 635 -9.93 -8.71 15.23
N ALA A 636 -10.98 -9.43 14.80
CA ALA A 636 -12.11 -8.78 14.14
C ALA A 636 -12.92 -7.96 15.16
N THR A 637 -13.45 -6.81 14.74
CA THR A 637 -14.36 -6.02 15.58
C THR A 637 -15.61 -6.87 15.90
N PRO A 638 -16.02 -7.01 17.17
CA PRO A 638 -17.17 -7.82 17.54
C PRO A 638 -18.45 -7.39 16.83
N LYS A 639 -19.11 -8.32 16.14
CA LYS A 639 -20.37 -8.08 15.43
C LYS A 639 -21.53 -8.45 16.35
N ILE A 640 -22.38 -7.47 16.66
CA ILE A 640 -23.68 -7.72 17.27
C ILE A 640 -24.66 -8.11 16.16
N TRP A 641 -25.44 -9.16 16.42
CA TRP A 641 -26.40 -9.76 15.50
C TRP A 641 -27.67 -10.14 16.27
N THR A 642 -28.85 -9.84 15.73
CA THR A 642 -30.13 -10.10 16.40
C THR A 642 -30.79 -11.38 15.87
N VAL A 643 -31.22 -12.24 16.79
CA VAL A 643 -32.10 -13.38 16.50
C VAL A 643 -33.48 -13.08 17.08
N THR A 644 -34.50 -13.10 16.23
CA THR A 644 -35.91 -12.89 16.59
C THR A 644 -36.64 -14.22 16.58
N ILE A 645 -37.18 -14.63 17.73
CA ILE A 645 -38.01 -15.83 17.86
C ILE A 645 -39.47 -15.40 17.92
N GLU A 646 -40.21 -15.68 16.85
CA GLU A 646 -41.62 -15.40 16.67
C GLU A 646 -42.53 -16.52 17.19
N ARG A 647 -43.79 -16.16 17.42
CA ARG A 647 -44.81 -17.02 18.03
C ARG A 647 -45.22 -18.16 17.10
N LYS A 648 -45.27 -19.38 17.64
CA LYS A 648 -45.79 -20.54 16.90
C LYS A 648 -47.30 -20.33 16.62
N PRO A 649 -47.76 -20.41 15.35
CA PRO A 649 -49.19 -20.41 15.05
C PRO A 649 -49.86 -21.70 15.56
N VAL A 650 -51.00 -21.59 16.24
CA VAL A 650 -51.79 -22.72 16.75
C VAL A 650 -53.29 -22.51 16.50
N ALA A 651 -53.99 -23.59 16.13
CA ALA A 651 -55.42 -23.59 15.83
C ALA A 651 -56.26 -24.21 16.95
N PHE A 652 -57.54 -23.84 17.01
CA PHE A 652 -58.51 -24.31 18.01
C PHE A 652 -59.92 -24.50 17.41
N PHE A 653 -60.78 -25.22 18.13
CA PHE A 653 -62.16 -25.53 17.75
C PHE A 653 -63.14 -25.37 18.91
N LEU A 654 -64.44 -25.20 18.61
CA LEU A 654 -65.53 -25.21 19.59
C LEU A 654 -65.92 -26.64 19.95
N ASN A 655 -66.10 -26.91 21.25
CA ASN A 655 -66.46 -28.22 21.79
C ASN A 655 -67.91 -28.57 21.44
N SER A 656 -68.15 -29.81 21.00
CA SER A 656 -69.44 -30.28 20.49
C SER A 656 -70.53 -30.50 21.56
N THR A 657 -70.22 -30.21 22.83
CA THR A 657 -71.08 -30.41 24.01
C THR A 657 -71.70 -29.12 24.57
N THR A 658 -71.46 -27.96 23.94
CA THR A 658 -71.88 -26.63 24.44
C THR A 658 -73.38 -26.33 24.22
N VAL A 659 -74.01 -25.62 25.18
CA VAL A 659 -75.46 -25.32 25.23
C VAL A 659 -75.72 -23.88 25.75
N PHE A 660 -76.79 -23.22 25.28
CA PHE A 660 -77.00 -21.76 25.43
C PHE A 660 -78.47 -21.36 25.79
N GLN A 661 -78.71 -20.47 26.78
CA GLN A 661 -80.09 -20.13 27.27
C GLN A 661 -80.27 -18.69 27.80
N ARG A 662 -81.45 -18.04 27.61
CA ARG A 662 -81.77 -16.63 28.04
C ARG A 662 -83.28 -16.21 28.06
N LYS A 663 -83.62 -14.90 27.96
CA LYS A 663 -84.97 -14.28 27.86
C LYS A 663 -85.25 -13.53 26.52
N TYR A 664 -86.51 -13.28 26.16
CA TYR A 664 -87.00 -12.61 24.92
C TYR A 664 -86.89 -11.10 25.09
N ASN A 665 -86.25 -10.50 24.11
CA ASN A 665 -86.10 -9.05 24.01
C ASN A 665 -86.38 -8.57 22.57
N GLY A 666 -86.78 -9.47 21.68
CA GLY A 666 -86.84 -9.22 20.24
C GLY A 666 -85.47 -9.26 19.56
N ASN A 667 -84.39 -9.45 20.32
CA ASN A 667 -83.04 -9.78 19.84
C ASN A 667 -82.80 -11.29 20.03
N ASN A 668 -81.68 -11.82 19.52
CA ASN A 668 -81.31 -13.22 19.43
C ASN A 668 -79.86 -13.49 19.89
N GLN A 669 -79.37 -13.03 21.06
CA GLN A 669 -77.93 -13.14 21.44
C GLN A 669 -77.64 -13.50 22.92
N THR A 670 -76.49 -14.16 23.20
CA THR A 670 -75.98 -14.63 24.53
C THR A 670 -74.43 -14.69 24.64
N VAL A 671 -73.92 -15.16 25.80
CA VAL A 671 -72.50 -15.24 26.23
C VAL A 671 -71.89 -16.65 26.05
N VAL A 672 -70.55 -16.73 25.89
CA VAL A 672 -69.72 -17.95 25.71
C VAL A 672 -68.67 -18.10 26.82
N GLN A 673 -68.20 -19.31 27.13
CA GLN A 673 -67.21 -19.60 28.18
C GLN A 673 -65.88 -20.19 27.65
N PRO A 674 -64.73 -20.01 28.34
CA PRO A 674 -63.44 -20.56 27.90
C PRO A 674 -63.41 -22.09 27.78
N SER A 675 -64.22 -22.78 28.58
CA SER A 675 -64.46 -24.23 28.55
C SER A 675 -65.06 -24.74 27.24
N ASP A 676 -65.60 -23.84 26.43
CA ASP A 676 -66.32 -24.18 25.21
C ASP A 676 -65.36 -24.42 24.03
N PHE A 677 -64.04 -24.27 24.23
CA PHE A 677 -63.01 -24.43 23.18
C PHE A 677 -61.92 -25.45 23.55
N SER A 678 -61.27 -26.01 22.53
CA SER A 678 -60.11 -26.91 22.64
C SER A 678 -59.07 -26.65 21.55
N PHE A 679 -57.78 -26.89 21.84
CA PHE A 679 -56.71 -26.82 20.83
C PHE A 679 -56.71 -28.03 19.90
N VAL A 680 -56.28 -27.81 18.65
CA VAL A 680 -56.01 -28.91 17.71
C VAL A 680 -54.79 -29.72 18.18
N SER A 681 -54.90 -31.05 18.10
CA SER A 681 -53.84 -31.99 18.54
C SER A 681 -52.48 -31.70 17.89
N GLY A 682 -51.40 -31.74 18.68
CA GLY A 682 -50.05 -31.36 18.25
C GLY A 682 -49.80 -29.84 18.11
N GLY A 683 -50.83 -29.02 18.35
CA GLY A 683 -50.73 -27.56 18.29
C GLY A 683 -49.77 -26.96 19.33
N ILE A 684 -49.84 -27.45 20.57
CA ILE A 684 -48.98 -27.06 21.70
C ILE A 684 -47.79 -28.04 21.81
N ILE A 685 -46.60 -27.54 22.17
CA ILE A 685 -45.36 -28.32 22.30
C ILE A 685 -45.23 -28.89 23.72
N ASN A 686 -44.82 -30.16 23.85
CA ASN A 686 -44.23 -30.79 25.05
C ASN A 686 -44.75 -30.32 26.43
N ASN A 687 -46.06 -30.40 26.67
CA ASN A 687 -46.72 -30.02 27.94
C ASN A 687 -46.63 -28.52 28.33
N ASP A 688 -46.37 -27.62 27.38
CA ASP A 688 -46.45 -26.17 27.59
C ASP A 688 -47.83 -25.76 28.16
N GLU A 689 -47.82 -24.96 29.23
CA GLU A 689 -49.05 -24.48 29.87
C GLU A 689 -49.69 -23.34 29.04
N VAL A 690 -50.72 -23.69 28.27
CA VAL A 690 -51.49 -22.76 27.42
C VAL A 690 -52.99 -23.08 27.49
N GLY A 691 -53.82 -22.04 27.64
CA GLY A 691 -55.28 -22.08 27.68
C GLY A 691 -55.92 -20.89 26.96
N PHE A 692 -57.24 -20.72 27.11
CA PHE A 692 -58.03 -19.65 26.50
C PHE A 692 -58.52 -18.61 27.51
N GLN A 693 -58.61 -17.36 27.05
CA GLN A 693 -59.28 -16.26 27.71
C GLN A 693 -60.20 -15.56 26.70
N LEU A 694 -61.41 -15.15 27.12
CA LEU A 694 -62.42 -14.54 26.24
C LEU A 694 -62.65 -13.08 26.61
N ASN A 695 -62.81 -12.21 25.60
CA ASN A 695 -63.17 -10.80 25.75
C ASN A 695 -64.26 -10.44 24.73
N GLY A 696 -65.48 -10.19 25.20
CA GLY A 696 -66.61 -9.78 24.34
C GLY A 696 -67.15 -10.85 23.38
N VAL A 697 -66.78 -12.12 23.55
CA VAL A 697 -67.23 -13.23 22.69
C VAL A 697 -68.72 -13.55 22.93
N ILE A 698 -69.52 -13.47 21.87
CA ILE A 698 -70.98 -13.68 21.90
C ILE A 698 -71.42 -14.78 20.94
N ALA A 699 -72.60 -15.33 21.24
CA ALA A 699 -73.30 -16.33 20.46
C ALA A 699 -74.70 -15.84 20.05
N THR A 700 -75.13 -16.09 18.81
CA THR A 700 -76.35 -15.51 18.21
C THR A 700 -77.32 -16.62 17.79
N TYR A 701 -78.52 -16.65 18.37
CA TYR A 701 -79.58 -17.60 18.03
C TYR A 701 -80.21 -17.31 16.66
N ASP A 702 -80.94 -18.26 16.08
CA ASP A 702 -81.75 -18.07 14.86
C ASP A 702 -82.83 -16.98 15.01
N ASP A 703 -83.84 -17.20 15.86
CA ASP A 703 -84.96 -16.27 16.04
C ASP A 703 -85.11 -15.77 17.49
N ALA A 704 -85.73 -14.61 17.65
CA ALA A 704 -85.79 -13.88 18.91
C ALA A 704 -86.80 -14.43 19.94
N ASN A 705 -87.84 -15.16 19.54
CA ASN A 705 -89.02 -15.45 20.36
C ASN A 705 -88.75 -16.43 21.51
N ALA A 706 -89.59 -16.39 22.55
CA ALA A 706 -89.56 -17.34 23.67
C ALA A 706 -89.78 -18.80 23.16
N GLY A 707 -88.89 -19.72 23.51
CA GLY A 707 -88.89 -21.10 23.00
C GLY A 707 -87.56 -21.83 23.20
N THR A 708 -87.51 -23.12 22.82
CA THR A 708 -86.39 -24.06 23.04
C THR A 708 -85.99 -24.79 21.75
N GLY A 709 -84.70 -25.11 21.58
CA GLY A 709 -84.18 -25.95 20.48
C GLY A 709 -83.49 -25.19 19.33
N LYS A 710 -82.93 -24.01 19.61
CA LYS A 710 -82.51 -23.02 18.58
C LYS A 710 -81.09 -23.20 18.04
N THR A 711 -80.89 -22.86 16.77
CA THR A 711 -79.58 -22.67 16.10
C THR A 711 -78.83 -21.52 16.78
N VAL A 712 -77.50 -21.60 16.91
CA VAL A 712 -76.64 -20.61 17.58
C VAL A 712 -75.29 -20.48 16.87
N THR A 713 -74.92 -19.26 16.47
CA THR A 713 -73.65 -18.91 15.80
C THR A 713 -72.69 -18.17 16.75
N VAL A 714 -71.46 -18.67 16.95
CA VAL A 714 -70.40 -18.06 17.79
C VAL A 714 -69.34 -17.39 16.90
N SER A 715 -68.85 -16.19 17.27
CA SER A 715 -67.74 -15.50 16.58
C SER A 715 -66.44 -15.58 17.38
N THR A 716 -65.31 -15.94 16.75
CA THR A 716 -64.02 -16.14 17.47
C THR A 716 -63.14 -14.89 17.60
N SER A 717 -63.63 -13.70 17.22
CA SER A 717 -62.83 -12.47 17.15
C SER A 717 -62.30 -11.95 18.51
N GLY A 718 -62.91 -12.37 19.62
CA GLY A 718 -62.56 -11.93 20.99
C GLY A 718 -61.73 -12.92 21.81
N ILE A 719 -61.04 -13.88 21.19
CA ILE A 719 -60.33 -14.97 21.89
C ILE A 719 -58.84 -14.68 22.01
N THR A 720 -58.28 -14.84 23.21
CA THR A 720 -56.86 -14.69 23.54
C THR A 720 -56.32 -15.91 24.30
N LEU A 721 -55.00 -15.97 24.50
CA LEU A 721 -54.31 -17.08 25.19
C LEU A 721 -53.91 -16.68 26.62
N ASN A 722 -53.91 -17.66 27.54
CA ASN A 722 -53.38 -17.54 28.91
C ASN A 722 -52.57 -18.79 29.33
N GLY A 723 -51.91 -18.76 30.49
CA GLY A 723 -50.96 -19.80 30.94
C GLY A 723 -49.48 -19.40 30.75
N ALA A 724 -48.56 -20.03 31.47
CA ALA A 724 -47.16 -19.61 31.53
C ALA A 724 -46.43 -19.61 30.17
N ALA A 725 -46.78 -20.52 29.26
CA ALA A 725 -46.17 -20.62 27.93
C ALA A 725 -46.91 -19.81 26.85
N ALA A 726 -48.08 -19.23 27.15
CA ALA A 726 -48.95 -18.58 26.16
C ALA A 726 -48.27 -17.46 25.35
N GLY A 727 -47.30 -16.76 25.94
CA GLY A 727 -46.51 -15.73 25.27
C GLY A 727 -45.75 -16.24 24.02
N ASN A 728 -45.52 -17.55 23.92
CA ASN A 728 -44.81 -18.20 22.82
C ASN A 728 -45.71 -18.58 21.62
N TYR A 729 -47.03 -18.40 21.72
CA TYR A 729 -48.01 -18.88 20.75
C TYR A 729 -48.90 -17.76 20.20
N VAL A 730 -49.48 -17.97 19.01
CA VAL A 730 -50.47 -17.07 18.41
C VAL A 730 -51.60 -17.88 17.77
N LEU A 731 -52.85 -17.45 17.96
CA LEU A 731 -54.02 -18.14 17.41
C LEU A 731 -54.13 -17.91 15.90
N SER A 732 -54.12 -18.98 15.11
CA SER A 732 -54.06 -18.91 13.63
C SER A 732 -55.42 -18.86 12.93
N ASN A 733 -56.53 -19.14 13.64
CA ASN A 733 -57.89 -19.17 13.08
C ASN A 733 -58.90 -18.25 13.81
N LEU A 734 -58.41 -17.11 14.31
CA LEU A 734 -59.26 -16.02 14.79
C LEU A 734 -60.12 -15.41 13.67
N GLY A 735 -61.31 -14.91 14.02
CA GLY A 735 -62.25 -14.28 13.08
C GLY A 735 -63.15 -15.27 12.32
N GLN A 736 -63.14 -16.55 12.67
CA GLN A 736 -64.05 -17.57 12.15
C GLN A 736 -65.36 -17.64 12.93
N PHE A 737 -66.33 -18.41 12.41
CA PHE A 737 -67.62 -18.65 13.05
C PHE A 737 -67.90 -20.14 13.23
N PHE A 738 -68.51 -20.52 14.35
CA PHE A 738 -68.98 -21.88 14.64
C PHE A 738 -70.51 -21.89 14.83
N ASN A 739 -71.18 -23.02 14.57
CA ASN A 739 -72.65 -23.16 14.68
C ASN A 739 -73.07 -24.41 15.48
N LEU A 740 -74.09 -24.30 16.32
CA LEU A 740 -74.68 -25.37 17.16
C LEU A 740 -76.22 -25.25 17.23
N ASN A 741 -76.95 -26.35 17.47
CA ASN A 741 -78.43 -26.37 17.38
C ASN A 741 -79.11 -26.70 18.74
N THR A 742 -78.82 -25.94 19.80
CA THR A 742 -79.15 -26.32 21.21
C THR A 742 -79.75 -25.19 22.10
N GLY A 743 -80.21 -24.07 21.53
CA GLY A 743 -80.49 -22.81 22.26
C GLY A 743 -81.91 -22.60 22.87
N VAL A 744 -82.07 -21.68 23.87
CA VAL A 744 -83.33 -21.44 24.63
C VAL A 744 -83.62 -19.95 25.01
N ILE A 745 -84.91 -19.52 25.08
CA ILE A 745 -85.40 -18.14 25.33
C ILE A 745 -86.76 -18.10 26.15
N LEU A 746 -86.98 -17.08 27.04
CA LEU A 746 -88.18 -16.78 27.92
C LEU A 746 -88.88 -15.41 27.57
N PRO A 747 -89.78 -14.68 28.30
CA PRO A 747 -90.54 -13.43 27.85
C PRO A 747 -89.90 -11.98 27.84
N LYS A 748 -90.66 -10.90 27.44
CA LYS A 748 -90.27 -9.48 27.00
C LYS A 748 -91.03 -8.26 27.69
N GLU A 749 -90.83 -6.99 27.21
CA GLU A 749 -91.28 -5.63 27.67
C GLU A 749 -91.78 -4.66 26.51
N LEU A 750 -92.33 -3.45 26.81
CA LEU A 750 -93.12 -2.46 25.97
C LEU A 750 -92.69 -0.97 26.11
N THR A 751 -93.13 -0.01 25.25
CA THR A 751 -92.45 1.32 25.13
C THR A 751 -93.30 2.54 24.67
N VAL A 752 -93.53 3.60 25.48
CA VAL A 752 -94.51 4.70 25.22
C VAL A 752 -93.96 6.09 24.77
N THR A 753 -94.47 6.67 23.68
CA THR A 753 -93.79 7.63 22.77
C THR A 753 -94.36 9.06 22.79
N VAL A 754 -93.63 10.07 23.30
CA VAL A 754 -94.08 11.48 23.31
C VAL A 754 -93.67 12.24 22.01
N ALA A 755 -94.36 13.31 21.62
CA ALA A 755 -94.05 14.10 20.42
C ALA A 755 -92.84 15.02 20.66
N GLY A 756 -91.79 14.85 19.86
CA GLY A 756 -90.54 15.60 19.99
C GLY A 756 -90.61 17.03 19.44
N VAL A 757 -89.84 17.91 20.06
CA VAL A 757 -89.78 19.37 19.78
C VAL A 757 -88.33 19.85 19.89
N THR A 758 -87.97 20.95 19.22
CA THR A 758 -86.57 21.41 19.08
C THR A 758 -86.34 22.84 19.58
N LYS A 759 -85.14 23.09 20.14
CA LYS A 759 -84.59 24.42 20.47
C LYS A 759 -83.06 24.41 20.30
N PHE A 760 -82.38 25.54 20.15
CA PHE A 760 -80.91 25.57 20.09
C PHE A 760 -80.25 25.60 21.48
N TYR A 761 -79.02 25.10 21.60
CA TYR A 761 -78.25 25.18 22.84
C TYR A 761 -78.13 26.63 23.35
N GLY A 762 -78.56 26.86 24.60
CA GLY A 762 -78.63 28.19 25.21
C GLY A 762 -79.93 28.98 24.96
N THR A 763 -81.06 28.31 24.67
CA THR A 763 -82.38 28.95 24.45
C THR A 763 -83.54 28.29 25.24
N PRO A 764 -84.74 28.90 25.39
CA PRO A 764 -85.85 28.38 26.24
C PRO A 764 -86.78 27.30 25.63
N ASP A 765 -87.68 26.73 26.45
CA ASP A 765 -88.49 25.50 26.19
C ASP A 765 -89.90 25.69 25.55
N PRO A 766 -90.38 24.71 24.74
CA PRO A 766 -91.77 24.52 24.30
C PRO A 766 -92.52 23.35 25.03
N GLY A 767 -93.72 22.93 24.56
CA GLY A 767 -94.60 21.88 25.18
C GLY A 767 -94.91 20.63 24.33
N PHE A 768 -95.64 19.63 24.90
CA PHE A 768 -95.55 18.18 24.51
C PHE A 768 -96.90 17.41 24.39
N PHE A 769 -96.96 16.30 23.60
CA PHE A 769 -98.14 15.41 23.32
C PHE A 769 -97.71 13.91 23.14
N TYR A 770 -98.54 12.86 22.91
CA TYR A 770 -98.05 11.45 22.86
C TYR A 770 -98.75 10.40 21.94
N SER A 771 -98.09 9.23 21.78
CA SER A 771 -98.45 7.95 21.12
C SER A 771 -97.68 6.75 21.76
N VAL A 772 -97.66 5.53 21.18
CA VAL A 772 -97.05 4.31 21.81
C VAL A 772 -96.37 3.35 20.82
N GLN A 773 -95.36 2.59 21.27
CA GLN A 773 -94.60 1.58 20.51
C GLN A 773 -94.10 0.41 21.41
N GLY A 774 -93.18 -0.45 20.93
CA GLY A 774 -92.66 -1.64 21.62
C GLY A 774 -93.64 -2.82 21.70
N LEU A 775 -94.91 -2.46 21.88
CA LEU A 775 -96.14 -3.14 21.53
C LEU A 775 -95.98 -3.80 20.15
N LEU A 776 -95.92 -5.13 20.11
CA LEU A 776 -95.95 -5.83 18.82
C LEU A 776 -97.37 -5.69 18.22
N PRO A 777 -97.53 -5.72 16.89
CA PRO A 777 -98.79 -5.33 16.26
C PRO A 777 -99.98 -6.20 16.68
N GLY A 778 -100.87 -5.66 17.52
CA GLY A 778 -102.08 -6.32 18.03
C GLY A 778 -102.56 -5.82 19.40
N ASP A 779 -101.64 -5.30 20.24
CA ASP A 779 -101.91 -4.91 21.64
C ASP A 779 -102.18 -3.37 21.81
N ASN A 780 -102.59 -2.86 23.00
CA ASN A 780 -103.08 -1.45 23.19
C ASN A 780 -102.81 -0.81 24.59
N VAL A 781 -102.87 0.54 24.74
CA VAL A 781 -102.34 1.37 25.89
C VAL A 781 -103.11 2.72 26.15
N THR A 782 -103.11 3.28 27.38
CA THR A 782 -103.74 4.60 27.74
C THR A 782 -102.98 5.43 28.84
N GLY A 783 -103.01 6.79 28.83
CA GLY A 783 -102.44 7.69 29.89
C GLY A 783 -102.03 9.17 29.53
N ALA A 784 -100.99 9.76 30.16
CA ALA A 784 -100.37 11.09 29.89
C ALA A 784 -98.91 11.25 30.45
N ALA A 785 -98.08 12.23 30.01
CA ALA A 785 -96.59 12.28 30.21
C ALA A 785 -95.93 13.66 30.55
N SER A 786 -94.64 13.70 30.94
CA SER A 786 -93.83 14.89 31.37
C SER A 786 -92.35 14.86 30.88
N ARG A 787 -91.39 15.76 31.27
CA ARG A 787 -89.93 15.74 30.88
C ARG A 787 -88.90 15.67 32.02
N THR A 788 -87.68 15.19 31.73
CA THR A 788 -86.50 15.28 32.62
C THR A 788 -85.75 16.63 32.51
N PRO A 789 -85.11 17.15 33.59
CA PRO A 789 -84.36 18.41 33.57
C PRO A 789 -83.00 18.36 32.84
N GLY A 790 -82.54 19.52 32.36
CA GLY A 790 -81.21 19.72 31.76
C GLY A 790 -81.26 20.57 30.47
N GLU A 791 -80.08 21.07 30.05
CA GLU A 791 -79.92 22.11 29.02
C GLU A 791 -78.78 21.88 28.00
N ASP A 792 -77.99 20.81 28.10
CA ASP A 792 -76.93 20.45 27.14
C ASP A 792 -77.52 19.96 25.80
N ALA A 793 -76.81 20.07 24.68
CA ALA A 793 -77.38 19.65 23.41
C ALA A 793 -77.47 18.11 23.32
N GLY A 794 -78.57 17.64 22.73
CA GLY A 794 -79.01 16.26 22.86
C GLY A 794 -80.49 16.19 23.20
N THR A 795 -80.84 15.18 23.98
CA THR A 795 -82.11 14.45 23.85
C THR A 795 -82.63 14.19 25.26
N TYR A 796 -83.54 15.04 25.76
CA TYR A 796 -84.12 14.96 27.11
C TYR A 796 -85.35 14.06 27.20
N PRO A 797 -85.29 12.88 27.85
CA PRO A 797 -86.39 11.93 27.94
C PRO A 797 -87.68 12.53 28.50
N PHE A 798 -88.79 12.15 27.86
CA PHE A 798 -90.11 12.32 28.44
C PHE A 798 -90.43 11.16 29.41
N THR A 799 -90.99 11.49 30.58
CA THR A 799 -91.24 10.58 31.71
C THR A 799 -92.70 10.14 31.80
N GLN A 800 -92.95 9.01 32.47
CA GLN A 800 -94.14 8.19 32.24
C GLN A 800 -95.48 8.82 32.61
N GLY A 801 -95.56 9.68 33.62
CA GLY A 801 -96.83 10.17 34.13
C GLY A 801 -97.77 9.03 34.54
N THR A 802 -98.71 8.64 33.66
CA THR A 802 -99.88 7.78 34.00
C THR A 802 -100.25 6.70 32.95
N LEU A 803 -99.27 6.00 32.34
CA LEU A 803 -99.47 5.09 31.17
C LEU A 803 -99.39 3.56 31.44
N THR A 804 -100.25 2.68 30.84
CA THR A 804 -100.28 1.19 31.10
C THR A 804 -100.82 0.23 29.98
N ALA A 805 -100.51 -1.09 30.05
CA ALA A 805 -100.73 -2.16 29.02
C ALA A 805 -100.72 -3.65 29.55
N GLY A 806 -100.33 -4.65 28.70
CA GLY A 806 -100.53 -6.12 28.86
C GLY A 806 -99.29 -7.05 29.08
N PRO A 807 -99.35 -8.39 28.80
CA PRO A 807 -98.54 -9.43 29.51
C PRO A 807 -97.40 -10.21 28.80
N ASN A 808 -97.18 -10.15 27.48
CA ASN A 808 -95.95 -10.69 26.85
C ASN A 808 -94.69 -9.83 27.16
N TYR A 809 -94.78 -9.04 28.23
CA TYR A 809 -94.62 -7.58 28.21
C TYR A 809 -94.64 -6.99 29.62
N THR A 810 -94.12 -5.76 29.74
CA THR A 810 -93.99 -4.89 30.94
C THR A 810 -93.73 -3.47 30.41
N LEU A 811 -94.26 -2.39 31.00
CA LEU A 811 -94.15 -1.05 30.37
C LEU A 811 -92.90 -0.25 30.70
N ILE A 812 -92.45 0.49 29.68
CA ILE A 812 -91.38 1.47 29.68
C ILE A 812 -91.88 2.69 28.88
N MET A 813 -91.26 3.86 29.04
CA MET A 813 -91.40 4.98 28.09
C MET A 813 -90.44 4.80 26.91
N ALA A 814 -90.80 5.37 25.75
CA ALA A 814 -89.96 5.45 24.57
C ALA A 814 -89.28 6.81 24.51
N ASP A 815 -87.98 6.79 24.25
CA ASP A 815 -87.09 7.94 24.28
C ASP A 815 -87.34 8.90 23.10
N LYS A 816 -88.47 9.59 23.20
CA LYS A 816 -88.72 10.86 22.54
C LYS A 816 -88.48 11.98 23.53
N THR A 817 -88.17 13.14 22.98
CA THR A 817 -87.44 14.15 23.74
C THR A 817 -87.72 15.57 23.27
N LEU A 818 -87.46 16.52 24.17
CA LEU A 818 -86.97 17.83 23.75
C LEU A 818 -85.55 17.63 23.18
N ILE A 819 -85.37 17.97 21.91
CA ILE A 819 -84.08 17.93 21.23
C ILE A 819 -83.46 19.33 21.27
N ILE A 820 -82.45 19.50 22.11
CA ILE A 820 -81.61 20.70 22.10
C ILE A 820 -80.58 20.52 20.98
N THR A 821 -80.61 21.37 19.95
CA THR A 821 -79.74 21.28 18.78
C THR A 821 -78.39 21.99 19.02
N PRO A 822 -77.26 21.37 18.61
CA PRO A 822 -75.92 21.93 18.86
C PRO A 822 -75.66 23.29 18.19
N LYS A 823 -75.07 24.24 18.92
CA LYS A 823 -74.70 25.59 18.44
C LYS A 823 -73.49 25.52 17.51
N LEU A 824 -73.41 26.39 16.50
CA LEU A 824 -72.28 26.37 15.55
C LEU A 824 -70.96 26.83 16.21
N ALA A 825 -69.90 26.04 16.04
CA ALA A 825 -68.52 26.35 16.38
C ALA A 825 -67.63 26.39 15.14
N VAL A 826 -66.53 27.16 15.22
CA VAL A 826 -65.61 27.44 14.10
C VAL A 826 -64.19 27.00 14.48
N ILE A 827 -63.51 26.28 13.60
CA ILE A 827 -62.10 25.89 13.74
C ILE A 827 -61.21 26.80 12.89
N SER A 828 -60.00 27.10 13.36
CA SER A 828 -58.96 27.79 12.58
C SER A 828 -57.56 27.40 13.04
N PHE A 829 -56.56 27.46 12.17
CA PHE A 829 -55.18 27.17 12.55
C PHE A 829 -54.60 28.24 13.49
N ASN A 830 -53.76 27.80 14.42
CA ASN A 830 -52.94 28.69 15.23
C ASN A 830 -51.90 29.40 14.33
N ALA A 831 -51.77 30.72 14.45
CA ALA A 831 -50.87 31.52 13.62
C ALA A 831 -49.39 31.14 13.75
N ASN A 832 -49.01 30.44 14.83
CA ASN A 832 -47.66 29.97 15.11
C ASN A 832 -47.45 28.46 14.85
N ALA A 833 -48.41 27.75 14.25
CA ALA A 833 -48.28 26.31 13.98
C ALA A 833 -47.04 25.99 13.10
N VAL A 834 -46.31 24.94 13.46
CA VAL A 834 -45.10 24.49 12.73
C VAL A 834 -45.30 23.05 12.30
N ILE A 835 -45.86 22.88 11.11
CA ILE A 835 -46.19 21.56 10.55
C ILE A 835 -45.20 21.27 9.43
N GLN A 836 -44.25 20.37 9.70
CA GLN A 836 -43.19 19.98 8.78
C GLN A 836 -42.99 18.47 8.76
N LYS A 837 -42.52 17.95 7.63
CA LYS A 837 -42.04 16.57 7.50
C LYS A 837 -40.85 16.49 6.55
N THR A 838 -40.07 15.42 6.64
CA THR A 838 -39.07 15.07 5.62
C THR A 838 -39.77 14.46 4.40
N TYR A 839 -39.22 14.65 3.19
CA TYR A 839 -39.79 14.10 1.95
C TYR A 839 -39.99 12.59 2.01
N ASP A 840 -41.21 12.15 1.66
CA ASP A 840 -41.70 10.78 1.74
C ASP A 840 -42.52 10.36 0.51
N GLY A 841 -42.56 11.21 -0.53
CA GLY A 841 -43.29 10.98 -1.77
C GLY A 841 -44.80 11.18 -1.73
N ASN A 842 -45.41 11.55 -0.59
CA ASN A 842 -46.86 11.71 -0.47
C ASN A 842 -47.29 13.11 0.00
N THR A 843 -48.55 13.45 -0.22
CA THR A 843 -49.14 14.75 0.19
C THR A 843 -49.67 14.76 1.63
N SER A 844 -49.70 13.65 2.36
CA SER A 844 -50.30 13.61 3.71
C SER A 844 -49.57 14.53 4.70
N ALA A 845 -50.34 15.24 5.53
CA ALA A 845 -49.84 16.11 6.59
C ALA A 845 -50.39 15.66 7.95
N THR A 846 -49.52 15.51 8.94
CA THR A 846 -49.91 15.24 10.33
C THR A 846 -50.23 16.56 11.03
N ILE A 847 -51.42 16.66 11.62
CA ILE A 847 -51.90 17.84 12.36
C ILE A 847 -52.26 17.38 13.78
N ASN A 848 -51.90 18.15 14.80
CA ASN A 848 -52.23 17.89 16.19
C ASN A 848 -53.36 18.83 16.63
N ALA A 849 -54.11 18.45 17.67
CA ALA A 849 -55.18 19.30 18.21
C ALA A 849 -54.69 20.71 18.64
N GLY A 850 -53.43 20.85 19.06
CA GLY A 850 -52.81 22.12 19.45
C GLY A 850 -52.38 23.03 18.29
N ASP A 851 -52.37 22.53 17.05
CA ASP A 851 -52.13 23.33 15.84
C ASP A 851 -53.38 24.15 15.44
N LEU A 852 -54.51 23.92 16.12
CA LEU A 852 -55.83 24.47 15.84
C LEU A 852 -56.40 25.25 17.03
N THR A 853 -57.41 26.07 16.77
CA THR A 853 -58.15 26.88 17.75
C THR A 853 -59.66 26.81 17.49
N ILE A 854 -60.48 27.06 18.51
CA ILE A 854 -61.95 26.95 18.47
C ILE A 854 -62.58 28.31 18.82
N GLY A 855 -63.58 28.75 18.05
CA GLY A 855 -64.39 29.94 18.29
C GLY A 855 -65.91 29.68 18.18
N GLY A 856 -66.72 30.65 18.58
CA GLY A 856 -68.19 30.60 18.51
C GLY A 856 -68.91 30.00 19.73
N ILE A 857 -68.16 29.48 20.70
CA ILE A 857 -68.69 28.82 21.90
C ILE A 857 -69.48 29.77 22.83
N VAL A 858 -70.20 29.20 23.79
CA VAL A 858 -70.80 29.92 24.93
C VAL A 858 -69.71 30.16 25.99
N ASN A 859 -69.78 31.29 26.69
CA ASN A 859 -68.76 31.68 27.67
C ASN A 859 -68.61 30.61 28.77
N ASN A 860 -67.35 30.30 29.11
CA ASN A 860 -66.91 29.31 30.09
C ASN A 860 -67.03 27.82 29.70
N ASP A 861 -67.55 27.47 28.51
CA ASP A 861 -67.40 26.11 28.00
C ASP A 861 -65.94 25.82 27.62
N GLN A 862 -65.50 24.57 27.82
CA GLN A 862 -64.18 24.08 27.42
C GLN A 862 -64.32 22.91 26.45
N LEU A 863 -63.72 23.06 25.27
CA LEU A 863 -63.72 22.07 24.19
C LEU A 863 -62.29 21.75 23.77
N GLY A 864 -62.06 20.48 23.42
CA GLY A 864 -60.89 20.01 22.67
C GLY A 864 -61.26 19.64 21.24
N ILE A 865 -60.27 19.16 20.49
CA ILE A 865 -60.42 18.67 19.12
C ILE A 865 -59.83 17.26 19.08
N ASP A 866 -60.50 16.35 18.39
CA ASP A 866 -59.92 15.09 17.92
C ASP A 866 -59.84 15.11 16.38
N LEU A 867 -58.76 14.50 15.89
CA LEU A 867 -58.33 14.46 14.48
C LEU A 867 -58.10 13.02 14.02
N SER A 868 -58.49 12.02 14.83
CA SER A 868 -58.34 10.57 14.59
C SER A 868 -58.80 10.09 13.20
N ASN A 869 -59.73 10.82 12.57
CA ASN A 869 -60.29 10.51 11.25
C ASN A 869 -60.06 11.66 10.23
N ALA A 870 -59.33 12.71 10.59
CA ALA A 870 -59.11 13.89 9.77
C ALA A 870 -57.88 13.73 8.86
N ASN A 871 -58.05 13.95 7.55
CA ASN A 871 -57.01 13.76 6.55
C ASN A 871 -56.56 15.11 5.97
N ALA A 872 -55.53 15.71 6.55
CA ALA A 872 -54.90 16.92 6.03
C ALA A 872 -53.88 16.60 4.92
N THR A 873 -53.74 17.50 3.95
CA THR A 873 -52.80 17.34 2.84
C THR A 873 -52.04 18.63 2.52
N TYR A 874 -50.75 18.49 2.19
CA TYR A 874 -49.92 19.51 1.57
C TYR A 874 -50.30 19.71 0.10
N SER A 875 -50.19 20.95 -0.40
CA SER A 875 -50.49 21.32 -1.80
C SER A 875 -49.55 20.73 -2.86
N SER A 876 -48.43 20.12 -2.47
CA SER A 876 -47.62 19.21 -3.30
C SER A 876 -46.85 18.24 -2.40
N LYS A 877 -46.53 17.05 -2.92
CA LYS A 877 -45.67 16.05 -2.28
C LYS A 877 -44.21 16.49 -2.18
N ASP A 878 -43.76 17.36 -3.08
CA ASP A 878 -42.35 17.70 -3.29
C ASP A 878 -41.79 18.57 -2.16
N ALA A 879 -40.47 18.69 -2.03
CA ALA A 879 -39.83 19.50 -0.98
C ALA A 879 -39.90 21.02 -1.23
N GLY A 880 -39.94 21.80 -0.15
CA GLY A 880 -40.06 23.25 -0.11
C GLY A 880 -41.19 23.74 0.82
N LEU A 881 -41.44 25.05 0.85
CA LEU A 881 -42.58 25.64 1.55
C LEU A 881 -43.90 25.23 0.91
N ARG A 882 -44.92 24.94 1.71
CA ARG A 882 -46.23 24.43 1.26
C ARG A 882 -47.38 25.14 1.95
N SER A 883 -48.58 24.93 1.41
CA SER A 883 -49.84 25.17 2.13
C SER A 883 -50.46 23.84 2.51
N ILE A 884 -51.20 23.82 3.61
CA ILE A 884 -51.96 22.65 4.07
C ILE A 884 -53.45 22.92 3.87
N THR A 885 -54.16 21.90 3.40
CA THR A 885 -55.61 21.84 3.30
C THR A 885 -56.12 20.78 4.27
N LEU A 886 -57.01 21.18 5.17
CA LEU A 886 -57.69 20.33 6.13
C LEU A 886 -59.22 20.41 5.87
N PRO A 887 -59.84 19.36 5.34
CA PRO A 887 -61.30 19.24 5.27
C PRO A 887 -61.91 19.22 6.68
N SER A 888 -63.09 19.82 6.88
CA SER A 888 -63.86 19.67 8.12
C SER A 888 -64.35 18.23 8.36
N ALA A 889 -64.42 17.41 7.30
CA ALA A 889 -64.78 16.00 7.38
C ALA A 889 -63.68 15.19 8.09
N GLY A 890 -64.05 14.51 9.19
CA GLY A 890 -63.14 13.73 10.02
C GLY A 890 -62.62 14.44 11.27
N ILE A 891 -62.88 15.75 11.41
CA ILE A 891 -62.64 16.51 12.65
C ILE A 891 -63.81 16.28 13.61
N THR A 892 -63.52 16.00 14.88
CA THR A 892 -64.50 15.88 15.96
C THR A 892 -64.16 16.84 17.10
N LEU A 893 -65.18 17.29 17.85
CA LEU A 893 -64.99 18.06 19.08
C LEU A 893 -64.94 17.10 20.27
N THR A 894 -64.13 17.43 21.28
CA THR A 894 -63.94 16.60 22.49
C THR A 894 -64.06 17.43 23.78
N GLY A 895 -64.08 16.76 24.93
CA GLY A 895 -64.33 17.39 26.24
C GLY A 895 -65.81 17.44 26.61
N ALA A 896 -66.10 17.78 27.88
CA ALA A 896 -67.39 17.57 28.53
C ALA A 896 -68.59 18.32 27.92
N LYS A 897 -68.33 19.30 27.04
CA LYS A 897 -69.36 20.12 26.37
C LYS A 897 -69.35 19.97 24.84
N ALA A 898 -68.58 19.05 24.27
CA ALA A 898 -68.45 18.88 22.82
C ALA A 898 -69.77 18.55 22.11
N GLY A 899 -70.63 17.73 22.73
CA GLY A 899 -71.96 17.44 22.19
C GLY A 899 -72.84 18.68 21.99
N ASN A 900 -72.52 19.79 22.67
CA ASN A 900 -73.26 21.04 22.59
C ASN A 900 -73.00 21.84 21.30
N TYR A 901 -72.02 21.41 20.48
CA TYR A 901 -71.57 22.19 19.33
C TYR A 901 -71.55 21.39 18.02
N SER A 902 -71.94 22.06 16.93
CA SER A 902 -71.84 21.57 15.56
C SER A 902 -70.70 22.28 14.83
N LEU A 903 -69.94 21.56 13.99
CA LEU A 903 -68.90 22.16 13.15
C LEU A 903 -69.48 22.63 11.81
N GLY A 904 -69.03 23.81 11.35
CA GLY A 904 -69.37 24.30 10.02
C GLY A 904 -68.63 23.55 8.91
N ASN A 905 -69.33 23.23 7.82
CA ASN A 905 -68.74 22.64 6.62
C ASN A 905 -67.88 23.69 5.88
N VAL A 906 -66.60 23.74 6.21
CA VAL A 906 -65.61 24.69 5.67
C VAL A 906 -64.31 23.95 5.34
N LEU A 907 -63.74 24.27 4.17
CA LEU A 907 -62.39 23.82 3.82
C LEU A 907 -61.37 24.74 4.49
N ILE A 908 -60.60 24.22 5.45
CA ILE A 908 -59.65 25.03 6.22
C ILE A 908 -58.29 24.98 5.51
N VAL A 909 -57.80 26.12 5.05
CA VAL A 909 -56.51 26.25 4.36
C VAL A 909 -55.55 27.09 5.21
N HIS A 910 -54.32 26.64 5.35
CA HIS A 910 -53.26 27.35 6.06
C HIS A 910 -52.01 27.46 5.19
N SER A 911 -51.35 28.61 5.27
CA SER A 911 -50.17 28.94 4.45
C SER A 911 -49.29 29.93 5.20
N GLY A 912 -47.99 29.64 5.26
CA GLY A 912 -47.01 30.43 5.99
C GLY A 912 -45.63 29.77 5.96
N ASN A 913 -44.58 30.53 6.30
CA ASN A 913 -43.18 30.10 6.17
C ASN A 913 -42.79 28.91 7.07
N ASN A 914 -43.62 28.57 8.06
CA ASN A 914 -43.38 27.46 8.98
C ASN A 914 -43.87 26.10 8.43
N ILE A 915 -44.58 26.09 7.30
CA ILE A 915 -45.21 24.90 6.71
C ILE A 915 -44.34 24.40 5.55
N ALA A 916 -43.70 23.23 5.72
CA ALA A 916 -42.65 22.78 4.78
C ALA A 916 -42.51 21.26 4.68
N ILE A 917 -42.18 20.79 3.48
CA ILE A 917 -41.59 19.45 3.29
C ILE A 917 -40.08 19.64 3.12
N LEU A 918 -39.28 19.12 4.05
CA LEU A 918 -37.83 19.23 4.03
C LEU A 918 -37.22 18.17 3.08
N PRO A 919 -36.17 18.49 2.30
CA PRO A 919 -35.50 17.50 1.46
C PRO A 919 -34.97 16.31 2.27
N LYS A 920 -35.16 15.10 1.78
CA LYS A 920 -34.69 13.89 2.48
C LYS A 920 -33.17 13.71 2.31
N PRO A 921 -32.40 13.44 3.37
CA PRO A 921 -31.01 13.03 3.23
C PRO A 921 -30.89 11.77 2.36
N LEU A 922 -29.99 11.80 1.39
CA LEU A 922 -29.76 10.70 0.45
C LEU A 922 -28.27 10.44 0.32
N THR A 923 -27.81 9.26 0.71
CA THR A 923 -26.40 8.87 0.52
C THR A 923 -26.28 7.97 -0.71
N VAL A 924 -25.41 8.36 -1.63
CA VAL A 924 -25.01 7.56 -2.80
C VAL A 924 -23.56 7.16 -2.61
N THR A 925 -23.28 5.86 -2.60
CA THR A 925 -21.93 5.31 -2.43
C THR A 925 -21.51 4.60 -3.70
N ALA A 926 -20.38 5.01 -4.30
CA ALA A 926 -19.81 4.25 -5.41
C ALA A 926 -19.42 2.83 -4.96
N ALA A 927 -19.69 1.83 -5.78
CA ALA A 927 -19.09 0.51 -5.59
C ALA A 927 -17.63 0.55 -6.05
N PRO A 928 -16.72 -0.21 -5.43
CA PRO A 928 -15.40 -0.42 -6.00
C PRO A 928 -15.55 -1.23 -7.29
N ALA A 929 -14.71 -0.95 -8.29
CA ALA A 929 -14.68 -1.73 -9.52
C ALA A 929 -13.24 -2.06 -9.91
N THR A 930 -13.04 -3.13 -10.67
CA THR A 930 -11.71 -3.57 -11.08
C THR A 930 -11.71 -4.09 -12.51
N LYS A 931 -10.59 -3.90 -13.21
CA LYS A 931 -10.33 -4.54 -14.51
C LYS A 931 -8.88 -4.98 -14.62
N VAL A 932 -8.62 -5.91 -15.54
CA VAL A 932 -7.25 -6.25 -15.96
C VAL A 932 -6.80 -5.27 -17.04
N TYR A 933 -5.52 -4.88 -17.05
CA TYR A 933 -4.91 -4.06 -18.09
C TYR A 933 -5.25 -4.58 -19.50
N GLY A 934 -5.48 -3.66 -20.44
CA GLY A 934 -5.93 -3.96 -21.81
C GLY A 934 -7.41 -4.40 -21.92
N SER A 935 -8.13 -4.59 -20.82
CA SER A 935 -9.57 -4.86 -20.84
C SER A 935 -10.40 -3.58 -20.98
N ALA A 936 -11.62 -3.71 -21.51
CA ALA A 936 -12.62 -2.66 -21.43
C ALA A 936 -13.05 -2.39 -19.97
N ASP A 937 -13.54 -1.19 -19.70
CA ASP A 937 -14.07 -0.83 -18.38
C ASP A 937 -15.35 -1.61 -18.07
N PRO A 938 -15.50 -2.18 -16.86
CA PRO A 938 -16.81 -2.60 -16.37
C PRO A 938 -17.72 -1.38 -16.16
N ALA A 939 -19.03 -1.59 -16.26
CA ALA A 939 -20.00 -0.55 -15.93
C ALA A 939 -19.87 -0.16 -14.45
N LEU A 940 -19.60 1.13 -14.18
CA LEU A 940 -19.47 1.65 -12.83
C LEU A 940 -20.83 1.66 -12.12
N THR A 941 -20.91 1.02 -10.96
CA THR A 941 -22.16 0.90 -10.17
C THR A 941 -22.07 1.68 -8.86
N TYR A 942 -23.23 1.89 -8.23
CA TYR A 942 -23.37 2.58 -6.96
C TYR A 942 -24.55 2.00 -6.19
N THR A 943 -24.56 2.19 -4.87
CA THR A 943 -25.73 1.95 -4.01
C THR A 943 -26.33 3.28 -3.57
N VAL A 944 -27.63 3.29 -3.31
CA VAL A 944 -28.38 4.45 -2.82
C VAL A 944 -29.13 4.05 -1.55
N SER A 945 -28.94 4.78 -0.46
CA SER A 945 -29.70 4.57 0.77
C SER A 945 -30.85 5.58 0.90
N GLN A 946 -31.94 5.13 1.52
CA GLN A 946 -33.11 5.93 1.91
C GLN A 946 -33.93 6.62 0.80
N MET A 947 -33.69 6.37 -0.49
CA MET A 947 -34.57 6.89 -1.56
C MET A 947 -36.01 6.39 -1.41
N VAL A 948 -36.99 7.18 -1.85
CA VAL A 948 -38.39 6.76 -1.91
C VAL A 948 -38.58 5.76 -3.06
N ALA A 949 -39.38 4.71 -2.82
CA ALA A 949 -39.57 3.62 -3.77
C ALA A 949 -40.20 4.10 -5.09
N GLY A 950 -39.70 3.60 -6.23
CA GLY A 950 -40.16 3.94 -7.57
C GLY A 950 -39.53 5.19 -8.19
N GLU A 951 -38.84 6.03 -7.42
CA GLU A 951 -38.03 7.12 -7.96
C GLU A 951 -36.66 6.61 -8.47
N GLN A 952 -35.92 7.43 -9.22
CA GLN A 952 -34.62 7.10 -9.80
C GLN A 952 -33.68 8.31 -9.76
N LEU A 953 -32.37 8.05 -9.76
CA LEU A 953 -31.35 9.07 -9.99
C LEU A 953 -31.09 9.23 -11.49
N SER A 954 -30.64 10.41 -11.88
CA SER A 954 -30.18 10.71 -13.25
C SER A 954 -28.65 10.70 -13.32
N GLY A 955 -28.10 10.25 -14.45
CA GLY A 955 -26.65 10.18 -14.67
C GLY A 955 -25.98 8.95 -14.05
N GLY A 956 -24.65 9.00 -13.95
CA GLY A 956 -23.83 7.91 -13.43
C GLY A 956 -22.45 8.38 -12.93
N PRO A 957 -21.76 7.56 -12.12
CA PRO A 957 -20.45 7.90 -11.57
C PRO A 957 -19.38 7.87 -12.66
N SER A 958 -18.25 8.54 -12.42
CA SER A 958 -17.13 8.59 -13.37
C SER A 958 -15.78 8.49 -12.67
N ARG A 959 -14.92 7.59 -13.14
CA ARG A 959 -13.53 7.48 -12.67
C ARG A 959 -12.62 8.55 -13.28
N MET A 960 -11.46 8.74 -12.66
CA MET A 960 -10.33 9.44 -13.27
C MET A 960 -9.82 8.69 -14.51
N ALA A 961 -9.39 9.43 -15.53
CA ALA A 961 -8.84 8.88 -16.77
C ALA A 961 -7.40 8.35 -16.58
N GLY A 962 -7.06 7.30 -17.31
CA GLY A 962 -5.78 6.58 -17.24
C GLY A 962 -6.01 5.08 -17.45
N GLU A 963 -5.04 4.37 -18.04
CA GLU A 963 -5.19 2.97 -18.44
C GLU A 963 -4.12 2.03 -17.87
N ASP A 964 -3.05 2.58 -17.28
CA ASP A 964 -1.99 1.81 -16.63
C ASP A 964 -2.48 1.11 -15.36
N ALA A 965 -1.77 0.08 -14.88
CA ALA A 965 -2.15 -0.58 -13.65
C ALA A 965 -1.95 0.34 -12.43
N GLY A 966 -2.99 0.48 -11.60
CA GLY A 966 -3.04 1.49 -10.56
C GLY A 966 -4.44 1.69 -9.98
N ILE A 967 -4.57 2.71 -9.13
CA ILE A 967 -5.81 3.06 -8.42
C ILE A 967 -6.30 4.43 -8.92
N TYR A 968 -7.53 4.47 -9.41
CA TYR A 968 -8.19 5.66 -9.95
C TYR A 968 -9.43 5.98 -9.12
N PRO A 969 -9.62 7.20 -8.62
CA PRO A 969 -10.80 7.54 -7.83
C PRO A 969 -12.07 7.55 -8.68
N ILE A 970 -13.15 6.95 -8.16
CA ILE A 970 -14.51 7.01 -8.70
C ILE A 970 -15.23 8.20 -8.07
N SER A 971 -15.47 9.22 -8.88
CA SER A 971 -16.16 10.43 -8.50
C SER A 971 -17.66 10.38 -8.82
N ARG A 972 -18.42 11.34 -8.27
CA ARG A 972 -19.86 11.50 -8.46
C ARG A 972 -20.31 11.53 -9.93
N GLY A 973 -19.45 11.97 -10.84
CA GLY A 973 -19.79 12.11 -12.27
C GLY A 973 -21.03 12.95 -12.49
N SER A 974 -21.97 12.42 -13.27
CA SER A 974 -23.24 13.08 -13.60
C SER A 974 -24.40 12.76 -12.65
N ILE A 975 -24.17 12.03 -11.54
CA ILE A 975 -25.23 11.64 -10.61
C ILE A 975 -25.95 12.87 -10.04
N ALA A 976 -27.25 12.97 -10.28
CA ALA A 976 -28.13 13.97 -9.69
C ALA A 976 -29.46 13.38 -9.23
N ALA A 977 -29.90 13.82 -8.05
CA ALA A 977 -31.25 13.65 -7.54
C ALA A 977 -32.11 14.89 -7.83
N SER A 978 -33.43 14.78 -7.68
CA SER A 978 -34.33 15.93 -7.67
C SER A 978 -34.13 16.80 -6.41
N SER A 979 -34.69 18.02 -6.41
CA SER A 979 -34.70 18.93 -5.26
C SER A 979 -35.42 18.39 -4.02
N ASN A 980 -36.04 17.21 -4.11
CA ASN A 980 -36.65 16.50 -2.99
C ASN A 980 -35.61 15.83 -2.07
N TYR A 981 -34.34 15.79 -2.48
CA TYR A 981 -33.26 15.14 -1.73
C TYR A 981 -32.06 16.06 -1.47
N ALA A 982 -31.47 15.93 -0.28
CA ALA A 982 -30.14 16.43 0.03
C ALA A 982 -29.13 15.31 -0.23
N LEU A 983 -28.50 15.31 -1.42
CA LEU A 983 -27.58 14.26 -1.85
C LEU A 983 -26.17 14.45 -1.30
N THR A 984 -25.69 13.45 -0.56
CA THR A 984 -24.29 13.23 -0.20
C THR A 984 -23.73 12.09 -1.05
N PHE A 985 -22.54 12.27 -1.62
CA PHE A 985 -21.85 11.23 -2.38
C PHE A 985 -20.61 10.76 -1.61
N ILE A 986 -20.41 9.44 -1.55
CA ILE A 986 -19.21 8.79 -1.01
C ILE A 986 -18.47 8.15 -2.19
N ASP A 987 -17.21 8.51 -2.35
CA ASP A 987 -16.30 8.04 -3.39
C ASP A 987 -15.76 6.63 -3.11
N ASN A 988 -15.15 6.03 -4.13
CA ASN A 988 -14.55 4.71 -4.05
C ASN A 988 -13.43 4.54 -5.09
N GLN A 989 -12.84 3.36 -5.19
CA GLN A 989 -11.68 3.09 -6.05
C GLN A 989 -12.03 2.24 -7.27
N PHE A 990 -11.49 2.63 -8.42
CA PHE A 990 -11.40 1.83 -9.64
C PHE A 990 -9.96 1.33 -9.78
N THR A 991 -9.76 0.03 -9.72
CA THR A 991 -8.41 -0.57 -9.78
C THR A 991 -8.17 -1.17 -11.15
N ILE A 992 -7.04 -0.85 -11.78
CA ILE A 992 -6.53 -1.59 -12.93
C ILE A 992 -5.44 -2.52 -12.40
N THR A 993 -5.66 -3.83 -12.49
CA THR A 993 -4.64 -4.84 -12.16
C THR A 993 -3.81 -5.18 -13.39
N LYS A 994 -2.56 -5.60 -13.21
CA LYS A 994 -1.71 -5.98 -14.33
C LYS A 994 -2.25 -7.21 -15.07
N ALA A 995 -1.90 -7.34 -16.36
CA ALA A 995 -2.26 -8.47 -17.20
C ALA A 995 -1.30 -9.66 -17.03
N PRO A 996 -1.80 -10.91 -16.85
CA PRO A 996 -0.94 -12.09 -16.78
C PRO A 996 -0.34 -12.44 -18.15
N GLN A 997 0.90 -12.93 -18.16
CA GLN A 997 1.62 -13.33 -19.36
C GLN A 997 2.43 -14.62 -19.20
N VAL A 998 2.80 -15.22 -20.32
CA VAL A 998 3.41 -16.55 -20.45
C VAL A 998 4.57 -16.50 -21.45
N ILE A 999 5.66 -17.19 -21.13
CA ILE A 999 6.78 -17.43 -22.06
C ILE A 999 6.51 -18.72 -22.85
N THR A 1000 6.62 -18.66 -24.17
CA THR A 1000 6.59 -19.83 -25.05
C THR A 1000 8.01 -20.12 -25.53
N TRP A 1001 8.55 -21.31 -25.25
CA TRP A 1001 9.90 -21.69 -25.70
C TRP A 1001 10.10 -23.21 -25.85
N SER A 1002 10.18 -23.68 -27.10
CA SER A 1002 10.32 -25.09 -27.47
C SER A 1002 11.59 -25.38 -28.30
N GLN A 1003 12.63 -24.58 -28.10
CA GLN A 1003 13.88 -24.66 -28.86
C GLN A 1003 14.78 -25.78 -28.33
N ASN A 1004 15.32 -26.61 -29.22
CA ASN A 1004 16.39 -27.55 -28.84
C ASN A 1004 17.73 -26.79 -28.76
N LEU A 1005 18.41 -26.89 -27.61
CA LEU A 1005 19.69 -26.25 -27.34
C LEU A 1005 20.82 -27.29 -27.31
N SER A 1006 21.14 -27.92 -28.44
CA SER A 1006 22.21 -28.91 -28.54
C SER A 1006 23.23 -28.55 -29.63
N ILE A 1007 24.51 -28.54 -29.27
CA ILE A 1007 25.63 -28.37 -30.20
C ILE A 1007 26.46 -29.66 -30.23
N GLY A 1008 26.48 -30.27 -31.41
CA GLY A 1008 27.30 -31.43 -31.70
C GLY A 1008 28.73 -31.06 -32.15
N CYS A 1009 29.45 -32.08 -32.62
CA CYS A 1009 30.90 -32.11 -32.81
C CYS A 1009 31.51 -31.10 -33.80
N ASN A 1010 30.70 -30.33 -34.53
CA ASN A 1010 31.14 -29.64 -35.75
C ASN A 1010 31.30 -28.11 -35.62
N GLY A 1011 31.22 -27.54 -34.41
CA GLY A 1011 31.68 -26.15 -34.16
C GLY A 1011 30.98 -25.38 -33.06
N ILE A 1012 31.68 -24.37 -32.51
CA ILE A 1012 31.25 -23.46 -31.44
C ILE A 1012 30.29 -22.34 -31.90
N ASN A 1013 29.43 -22.61 -32.88
CA ASN A 1013 28.57 -21.58 -33.48
C ASN A 1013 27.59 -20.99 -32.43
N PRO A 1014 27.52 -19.65 -32.27
CA PRO A 1014 26.54 -19.04 -31.37
C PRO A 1014 25.10 -19.33 -31.80
N VAL A 1015 24.23 -19.59 -30.83
CA VAL A 1015 22.82 -19.94 -31.03
C VAL A 1015 21.94 -18.75 -30.67
N ALA A 1016 21.15 -18.27 -31.63
CA ALA A 1016 20.11 -17.28 -31.36
C ALA A 1016 18.95 -17.94 -30.61
N LEU A 1017 18.62 -17.43 -29.43
CA LEU A 1017 17.56 -17.93 -28.55
C LEU A 1017 16.21 -17.33 -28.95
N SER A 1018 15.18 -18.18 -29.02
CA SER A 1018 13.89 -17.85 -29.65
C SER A 1018 12.66 -17.93 -28.72
N ALA A 1019 12.85 -17.77 -27.40
CA ALA A 1019 11.74 -17.62 -26.47
C ALA A 1019 10.97 -16.32 -26.74
N SER A 1020 9.64 -16.39 -26.67
CA SER A 1020 8.76 -15.23 -26.86
C SER A 1020 7.74 -15.13 -25.72
N SER A 1021 7.22 -13.93 -25.49
CA SER A 1021 6.14 -13.66 -24.54
C SER A 1021 4.83 -13.37 -25.30
N ASN A 1022 3.68 -13.74 -24.74
CA ASN A 1022 2.38 -13.39 -25.34
C ASN A 1022 2.02 -11.90 -25.23
N SER A 1023 2.72 -11.13 -24.39
CA SER A 1023 2.66 -9.67 -24.30
C SER A 1023 3.48 -8.96 -25.39
N GLY A 1024 4.35 -9.69 -26.11
CA GLY A 1024 5.30 -9.13 -27.07
C GLY A 1024 6.56 -8.49 -26.46
N MET A 1025 6.68 -8.44 -25.12
CA MET A 1025 7.85 -7.87 -24.45
C MET A 1025 9.13 -8.72 -24.62
N PRO A 1026 10.32 -8.11 -24.74
CA PRO A 1026 11.58 -8.82 -24.99
C PRO A 1026 11.97 -9.79 -23.88
N VAL A 1027 12.12 -11.08 -24.21
CA VAL A 1027 12.53 -12.12 -23.26
C VAL A 1027 14.05 -12.07 -23.06
N SER A 1028 14.48 -12.03 -21.80
CA SER A 1028 15.89 -12.13 -21.41
C SER A 1028 16.24 -13.55 -20.95
N TYR A 1029 17.54 -13.87 -20.84
CA TYR A 1029 18.01 -15.22 -20.56
C TYR A 1029 19.13 -15.24 -19.51
N ILE A 1030 19.16 -16.29 -18.70
CA ILE A 1030 20.21 -16.54 -17.71
C ILE A 1030 20.82 -17.93 -17.96
N VAL A 1031 22.15 -18.01 -17.99
CA VAL A 1031 22.91 -19.27 -18.06
C VAL A 1031 23.28 -19.75 -16.65
N GLY A 1032 23.06 -21.03 -16.36
CA GLY A 1032 23.31 -21.62 -15.03
C GLY A 1032 24.79 -21.75 -14.65
N ASN A 1033 25.67 -22.00 -15.62
CA ASN A 1033 27.12 -22.01 -15.46
C ASN A 1033 27.79 -21.15 -16.54
N PRO A 1034 28.20 -19.90 -16.24
CA PRO A 1034 28.82 -19.00 -17.20
C PRO A 1034 30.22 -19.45 -17.66
N GLY A 1035 30.80 -20.49 -17.04
CA GLY A 1035 32.06 -21.11 -17.48
C GLY A 1035 31.90 -22.11 -18.63
N LEU A 1036 30.68 -22.53 -18.95
CA LEU A 1036 30.36 -23.44 -20.07
C LEU A 1036 29.81 -22.71 -21.30
N ALA A 1037 28.99 -21.67 -21.09
CA ALA A 1037 28.49 -20.79 -22.15
C ALA A 1037 28.19 -19.39 -21.58
N THR A 1038 28.18 -18.38 -22.44
CA THR A 1038 27.76 -17.00 -22.10
C THR A 1038 26.58 -16.57 -22.97
N ILE A 1039 25.84 -15.55 -22.53
CA ILE A 1039 24.74 -14.97 -23.31
C ILE A 1039 24.96 -13.47 -23.45
N ASN A 1040 24.79 -12.94 -24.66
CA ASN A 1040 24.72 -11.51 -24.93
C ASN A 1040 23.45 -11.20 -25.72
N GLY A 1041 22.54 -10.40 -25.16
CA GLY A 1041 21.19 -10.22 -25.69
C GLY A 1041 20.44 -11.55 -25.75
N ASN A 1042 20.12 -12.00 -26.96
CA ASN A 1042 19.54 -13.33 -27.23
C ASN A 1042 20.54 -14.32 -27.87
N ILE A 1043 21.85 -14.03 -27.90
CA ILE A 1043 22.86 -14.90 -28.50
C ILE A 1043 23.58 -15.70 -27.41
N LEU A 1044 23.40 -17.02 -27.42
CA LEU A 1044 24.12 -17.98 -26.59
C LEU A 1044 25.43 -18.39 -27.26
N THR A 1045 26.57 -18.04 -26.65
CA THR A 1045 27.91 -18.36 -27.14
C THR A 1045 28.52 -19.50 -26.31
N PRO A 1046 28.84 -20.66 -26.91
CA PRO A 1046 29.50 -21.76 -26.21
C PRO A 1046 30.94 -21.38 -25.84
N LEU A 1047 31.39 -21.74 -24.64
CA LEU A 1047 32.79 -21.56 -24.19
C LEU A 1047 33.52 -22.88 -24.00
N LYS A 1048 32.86 -23.88 -23.39
CA LYS A 1048 33.44 -25.19 -23.09
C LYS A 1048 32.39 -26.29 -23.23
N PRO A 1049 32.76 -27.48 -23.73
CA PRO A 1049 31.89 -28.66 -23.69
C PRO A 1049 31.39 -28.97 -22.27
N GLY A 1050 30.14 -29.40 -22.18
CA GLY A 1050 29.42 -29.67 -20.93
C GLY A 1050 27.92 -29.47 -21.08
N GLN A 1051 27.20 -29.54 -19.97
CA GLN A 1051 25.75 -29.32 -19.90
C GLN A 1051 25.44 -28.19 -18.91
N THR A 1052 24.52 -27.28 -19.28
CA THR A 1052 24.02 -26.26 -18.35
C THR A 1052 22.58 -25.86 -18.65
N THR A 1053 21.87 -25.32 -17.67
CA THR A 1053 20.49 -24.85 -17.83
C THR A 1053 20.47 -23.42 -18.33
N ILE A 1054 19.72 -23.16 -19.42
CA ILE A 1054 19.39 -21.80 -19.86
C ILE A 1054 17.97 -21.50 -19.44
N THR A 1055 17.75 -20.41 -18.71
CA THR A 1055 16.42 -19.99 -18.25
C THR A 1055 15.97 -18.75 -19.01
N ALA A 1056 14.85 -18.81 -19.71
CA ALA A 1056 14.16 -17.68 -20.30
C ALA A 1056 13.30 -16.94 -19.26
N VAL A 1057 13.28 -15.62 -19.35
CA VAL A 1057 12.83 -14.71 -18.29
C VAL A 1057 12.08 -13.52 -18.89
N GLN A 1058 10.85 -13.29 -18.44
CA GLN A 1058 10.07 -12.10 -18.73
C GLN A 1058 9.41 -11.64 -17.42
N GLN A 1059 9.56 -10.37 -17.07
CA GLN A 1059 9.43 -9.85 -15.70
C GLN A 1059 8.21 -8.95 -15.51
N GLY A 1060 7.51 -8.66 -16.59
CA GLY A 1060 6.46 -7.66 -16.57
C GLY A 1060 7.01 -6.26 -16.77
N ASP A 1061 6.10 -5.31 -16.73
CA ASP A 1061 6.33 -3.88 -16.77
C ASP A 1061 5.39 -3.25 -15.72
N ASN A 1062 4.98 -2.00 -15.86
CA ASN A 1062 3.96 -1.42 -14.98
C ASN A 1062 2.56 -2.05 -15.18
N ASN A 1063 2.31 -2.73 -16.29
CA ASN A 1063 0.98 -3.10 -16.79
C ASN A 1063 0.77 -4.63 -16.96
N HIS A 1064 1.83 -5.43 -16.90
CA HIS A 1064 1.84 -6.88 -17.02
C HIS A 1064 2.57 -7.53 -15.83
N GLU A 1065 2.07 -8.67 -15.36
CA GLU A 1065 2.71 -9.46 -14.30
C GLU A 1065 3.97 -10.17 -14.80
N ALA A 1066 4.86 -10.57 -13.90
CA ALA A 1066 6.01 -11.42 -14.27
C ALA A 1066 5.54 -12.77 -14.83
N ALA A 1067 6.13 -13.21 -15.94
CA ALA A 1067 5.79 -14.50 -16.54
C ALA A 1067 6.54 -15.64 -15.84
N THR A 1068 5.89 -16.81 -15.74
CA THR A 1068 6.55 -18.03 -15.25
C THR A 1068 7.78 -18.34 -16.10
N ARG A 1069 8.95 -18.46 -15.44
CA ARG A 1069 10.24 -18.74 -16.07
C ARG A 1069 10.22 -20.11 -16.75
N VAL A 1070 10.78 -20.19 -17.96
CA VAL A 1070 10.86 -21.43 -18.75
C VAL A 1070 12.33 -21.79 -18.96
N SER A 1071 12.72 -23.01 -18.61
CA SER A 1071 14.11 -23.47 -18.73
C SER A 1071 14.26 -24.54 -19.81
N GLN A 1072 15.38 -24.46 -20.54
CA GLN A 1072 15.82 -25.47 -21.52
C GLN A 1072 17.27 -25.86 -21.20
N THR A 1073 17.61 -27.13 -21.35
CA THR A 1073 18.96 -27.63 -21.10
C THR A 1073 19.84 -27.44 -22.33
N PHE A 1074 20.91 -26.67 -22.20
CA PHE A 1074 21.96 -26.57 -23.22
C PHE A 1074 22.96 -27.71 -23.06
N HIS A 1075 23.23 -28.41 -24.16
CA HIS A 1075 24.23 -29.47 -24.25
C HIS A 1075 25.28 -29.11 -25.31
N TYR A 1076 26.55 -29.12 -24.95
CA TYR A 1076 27.66 -28.97 -25.88
C TYR A 1076 28.60 -30.18 -25.75
N GLN A 1077 28.64 -31.01 -26.80
CA GLN A 1077 29.45 -32.23 -26.84
C GLN A 1077 30.93 -31.91 -27.08
N SER A 1078 31.85 -32.64 -26.43
CA SER A 1078 33.28 -32.41 -26.64
C SER A 1078 33.80 -33.17 -27.86
N PRO A 1079 34.36 -32.50 -28.88
CA PRO A 1079 35.28 -33.16 -29.81
C PRO A 1079 36.49 -33.71 -29.04
N ASP A 1080 37.16 -34.72 -29.62
CA ASP A 1080 38.44 -35.32 -29.21
C ASP A 1080 38.60 -35.84 -27.76
N ALA A 1081 37.56 -35.76 -26.92
CA ALA A 1081 37.58 -36.19 -25.52
C ALA A 1081 37.70 -37.72 -25.35
N ILE A 1082 37.43 -38.51 -26.39
CA ILE A 1082 37.75 -39.94 -26.44
C ILE A 1082 38.68 -40.24 -27.61
N ARG A 1083 39.63 -41.15 -27.40
CA ARG A 1083 40.59 -41.57 -28.42
C ARG A 1083 40.77 -43.08 -28.37
N GLN A 1084 40.84 -43.72 -29.54
CA GLN A 1084 41.21 -45.12 -29.65
C GLN A 1084 42.73 -45.27 -29.44
N ARG A 1085 43.14 -46.12 -28.48
CA ARG A 1085 44.56 -46.39 -28.16
C ARG A 1085 45.05 -47.73 -28.71
N TRP A 1086 44.16 -48.71 -28.76
CA TRP A 1086 44.39 -50.04 -29.32
C TRP A 1086 43.15 -50.51 -30.09
N ASN A 1087 43.26 -51.56 -30.91
CA ASN A 1087 42.14 -52.04 -31.75
C ASN A 1087 40.91 -52.50 -30.92
N ASP A 1088 41.14 -52.77 -29.63
CA ASP A 1088 40.19 -53.21 -28.62
C ASP A 1088 39.95 -52.19 -27.49
N VAL A 1089 40.62 -51.02 -27.44
CA VAL A 1089 40.54 -50.07 -26.30
C VAL A 1089 40.35 -48.59 -26.70
N LEU A 1090 39.33 -47.96 -26.10
CA LEU A 1090 39.08 -46.51 -26.07
C LEU A 1090 39.50 -45.92 -24.72
N VAL A 1091 39.97 -44.67 -24.72
CA VAL A 1091 40.34 -43.93 -23.49
C VAL A 1091 39.77 -42.52 -23.55
N PHE A 1092 39.18 -42.06 -22.44
CA PHE A 1092 38.77 -40.67 -22.23
C PHE A 1092 39.93 -39.81 -21.72
N ASP A 1093 40.04 -38.57 -22.22
CA ASP A 1093 41.10 -37.64 -21.84
C ASP A 1093 40.75 -36.88 -20.55
N ASN A 1094 41.25 -37.37 -19.41
CA ASN A 1094 41.12 -36.74 -18.09
C ASN A 1094 42.47 -36.16 -17.62
N SER A 1095 43.28 -35.62 -18.54
CA SER A 1095 44.63 -35.10 -18.23
C SER A 1095 44.64 -33.91 -17.24
N ASN A 1096 43.50 -33.25 -17.06
CA ASN A 1096 43.22 -32.23 -16.05
C ASN A 1096 42.79 -32.80 -14.67
N ASN A 1097 42.37 -34.07 -14.59
CA ASN A 1097 41.77 -34.71 -13.40
C ASN A 1097 40.46 -34.06 -12.91
N ASP A 1098 39.67 -33.42 -13.78
CA ASP A 1098 38.39 -32.80 -13.39
C ASP A 1098 37.23 -33.81 -13.29
N TYR A 1099 37.33 -34.93 -14.03
CA TYR A 1099 36.31 -35.99 -14.09
C TYR A 1099 36.64 -37.15 -13.15
N VAL A 1100 35.61 -37.74 -12.54
CA VAL A 1100 35.72 -38.79 -11.51
C VAL A 1100 34.81 -39.99 -11.71
N GLN A 1101 33.84 -39.91 -12.63
CA GLN A 1101 32.97 -41.03 -13.02
C GLN A 1101 32.77 -41.03 -14.52
N TRP A 1102 32.57 -42.22 -15.09
CA TRP A 1102 32.32 -42.43 -16.52
C TRP A 1102 31.18 -43.42 -16.71
N GLN A 1103 30.51 -43.35 -17.86
CA GLN A 1103 29.61 -44.38 -18.38
C GLN A 1103 29.74 -44.41 -19.90
N TRP A 1104 30.23 -45.52 -20.46
CA TRP A 1104 30.38 -45.69 -21.90
C TRP A 1104 29.09 -46.18 -22.56
N PHE A 1105 28.92 -45.81 -23.83
CA PHE A 1105 27.78 -46.13 -24.67
C PHE A 1105 28.27 -46.68 -26.02
N LYS A 1106 27.49 -47.56 -26.62
CA LYS A 1106 27.74 -48.16 -27.94
C LYS A 1106 26.45 -48.12 -28.76
N ASN A 1107 26.50 -47.53 -29.96
CA ASN A 1107 25.36 -47.34 -30.86
C ASN A 1107 24.13 -46.74 -30.16
N GLY A 1108 24.34 -45.76 -29.26
CA GLY A 1108 23.28 -45.12 -28.46
C GLY A 1108 22.97 -45.78 -27.11
N THR A 1109 23.32 -47.06 -26.91
CA THR A 1109 22.95 -47.83 -25.70
C THR A 1109 24.07 -47.87 -24.66
N SER A 1110 23.73 -47.73 -23.37
CA SER A 1110 24.70 -47.80 -22.26
C SER A 1110 25.33 -49.20 -22.14
N ILE A 1111 26.66 -49.26 -22.06
CA ILE A 1111 27.39 -50.52 -21.87
C ILE A 1111 27.45 -50.84 -20.37
N ASN A 1112 26.80 -51.93 -19.95
CA ASN A 1112 26.73 -52.32 -18.54
C ASN A 1112 28.14 -52.58 -17.95
N GLY A 1113 28.42 -52.01 -16.77
CA GLY A 1113 29.72 -52.11 -16.07
C GLY A 1113 30.86 -51.28 -16.67
N ALA A 1114 30.66 -50.58 -17.80
CA ALA A 1114 31.69 -49.77 -18.43
C ALA A 1114 31.79 -48.38 -17.79
N THR A 1115 32.29 -48.34 -16.55
CA THR A 1115 32.34 -47.12 -15.71
C THR A 1115 33.74 -46.54 -15.47
N GLN A 1116 34.75 -47.08 -16.15
CA GLN A 1116 36.15 -46.66 -16.07
C GLN A 1116 36.47 -45.54 -17.08
N GLN A 1117 37.57 -44.81 -16.86
CA GLN A 1117 38.10 -43.81 -17.81
C GLN A 1117 38.47 -44.41 -19.18
N TYR A 1118 38.65 -45.74 -19.26
CA TYR A 1118 38.83 -46.48 -20.50
C TYR A 1118 37.71 -47.52 -20.67
N TYR A 1119 37.47 -47.93 -21.91
CA TYR A 1119 36.62 -49.06 -22.24
C TYR A 1119 37.35 -50.01 -23.19
N ASN A 1120 37.24 -51.32 -22.93
CA ASN A 1120 37.83 -52.34 -23.80
C ASN A 1120 36.84 -53.45 -24.18
N GLU A 1121 36.93 -53.90 -25.42
CA GLU A 1121 36.09 -54.95 -26.00
C GLU A 1121 36.96 -56.02 -26.67
N ALA A 1122 37.09 -57.19 -26.03
CA ALA A 1122 38.07 -58.22 -26.42
C ALA A 1122 37.85 -58.84 -27.82
N ALA A 1123 36.72 -58.57 -28.47
CA ALA A 1123 36.45 -58.93 -29.87
C ALA A 1123 36.94 -57.88 -30.88
N GLY A 1124 37.53 -56.77 -30.41
CA GLY A 1124 37.80 -55.56 -31.19
C GLY A 1124 36.62 -54.58 -31.15
N LEU A 1125 36.91 -53.29 -31.14
CA LEU A 1125 35.90 -52.23 -31.07
C LEU A 1125 35.19 -52.07 -32.42
N LYS A 1126 33.87 -52.23 -32.45
CA LYS A 1126 33.04 -52.15 -33.65
C LYS A 1126 31.70 -51.46 -33.38
N GLY A 1127 31.53 -50.25 -33.91
CA GLY A 1127 30.34 -49.40 -33.73
C GLY A 1127 30.70 -47.97 -33.36
N ASP A 1128 29.69 -47.15 -33.06
CA ASP A 1128 29.84 -45.77 -32.60
C ASP A 1128 29.86 -45.74 -31.07
N TYR A 1129 30.96 -45.27 -30.49
CA TYR A 1129 31.12 -45.21 -29.03
C TYR A 1129 31.17 -43.77 -28.55
N TYR A 1130 30.51 -43.48 -27.43
CA TYR A 1130 30.71 -42.24 -26.69
C TYR A 1130 30.76 -42.52 -25.20
N VAL A 1131 31.18 -41.55 -24.39
CA VAL A 1131 31.15 -41.64 -22.93
C VAL A 1131 30.44 -40.42 -22.36
N ILE A 1132 29.68 -40.62 -21.28
CA ILE A 1132 29.29 -39.53 -20.38
C ILE A 1132 30.25 -39.55 -19.21
N ALA A 1133 30.99 -38.45 -19.02
CA ALA A 1133 31.91 -38.25 -17.90
C ALA A 1133 31.29 -37.24 -16.91
N THR A 1134 31.45 -37.48 -15.62
CA THR A 1134 30.92 -36.61 -14.55
C THR A 1134 32.06 -35.97 -13.76
N THR A 1135 31.97 -34.65 -13.53
CA THR A 1135 32.96 -33.88 -12.77
C THR A 1135 32.84 -34.14 -11.27
N LYS A 1136 33.85 -33.70 -10.50
CA LYS A 1136 33.82 -33.70 -9.01
C LYS A 1136 32.58 -33.00 -8.41
N ASN A 1137 31.95 -32.10 -9.16
CA ASN A 1137 30.80 -31.29 -8.73
C ASN A 1137 29.46 -31.84 -9.24
N GLY A 1138 29.45 -33.00 -9.93
CA GLY A 1138 28.24 -33.63 -10.47
C GLY A 1138 27.80 -33.15 -11.86
N GLU A 1139 28.54 -32.25 -12.50
CA GLU A 1139 28.24 -31.80 -13.87
C GLU A 1139 28.62 -32.88 -14.89
N GLN A 1140 27.83 -33.04 -15.96
CA GLN A 1140 28.04 -34.07 -16.98
C GLN A 1140 28.55 -33.49 -18.30
N LEU A 1141 29.48 -34.21 -18.92
CA LEU A 1141 29.97 -34.00 -20.27
C LEU A 1141 29.72 -35.26 -21.10
N GLN A 1142 29.08 -35.12 -22.27
CA GLN A 1142 29.06 -36.15 -23.30
C GLN A 1142 30.21 -35.94 -24.29
N SER A 1143 31.00 -36.98 -24.57
CA SER A 1143 31.95 -36.95 -25.68
C SER A 1143 31.24 -37.03 -27.03
N CYS A 1144 31.89 -36.52 -28.06
CA CYS A 1144 31.55 -36.89 -29.42
C CYS A 1144 31.65 -38.40 -29.65
N PRO A 1145 30.80 -38.98 -30.52
CA PRO A 1145 30.92 -40.37 -30.93
C PRO A 1145 32.20 -40.62 -31.74
N LEU A 1146 32.86 -41.76 -31.49
CA LEU A 1146 34.00 -42.27 -32.25
C LEU A 1146 33.61 -43.62 -32.86
N THR A 1147 33.59 -43.68 -34.19
CA THR A 1147 33.30 -44.91 -34.95
C THR A 1147 34.54 -45.81 -35.03
N ALA A 1148 34.45 -47.02 -34.47
CA ALA A 1148 35.50 -48.04 -34.55
C ALA A 1148 35.09 -49.21 -35.45
N THR A 1149 36.07 -49.85 -36.12
CA THR A 1149 35.83 -50.73 -37.29
C THR A 1149 36.14 -52.22 -37.09
N GLY A 1150 36.64 -52.66 -35.92
CA GLY A 1150 36.63 -54.07 -35.49
C GLY A 1150 37.81 -54.95 -35.92
N ALA A 1151 39.01 -54.41 -36.10
CA ALA A 1151 40.17 -55.17 -36.59
C ALA A 1151 40.97 -55.93 -35.49
N ALA A 1152 40.42 -57.02 -34.94
CA ALA A 1152 41.16 -57.89 -34.02
C ALA A 1152 42.14 -58.84 -34.75
N SER A 1153 43.43 -58.85 -34.36
CA SER A 1153 44.46 -59.73 -34.95
C SER A 1153 44.55 -61.06 -34.19
N GLY A 1154 44.04 -62.15 -34.78
CA GLY A 1154 43.83 -63.45 -34.13
C GLY A 1154 45.08 -64.31 -33.87
N GLY A 1155 46.03 -63.81 -33.09
CA GLY A 1155 47.18 -64.59 -32.58
C GLY A 1155 47.71 -64.05 -31.26
N GLN A 1156 48.54 -64.84 -30.56
CA GLN A 1156 49.04 -64.48 -29.22
C GLN A 1156 50.56 -64.60 -29.12
N LEU A 1157 51.20 -63.56 -28.56
CA LEU A 1157 52.59 -63.57 -28.14
C LEU A 1157 52.69 -64.07 -26.69
N LYS A 1158 53.52 -65.09 -26.43
CA LYS A 1158 53.77 -65.66 -25.09
C LYS A 1158 55.26 -65.86 -24.86
N VAL A 1159 55.72 -65.83 -23.62
CA VAL A 1159 57.15 -65.94 -23.26
C VAL A 1159 57.36 -66.90 -22.10
N ALA A 1160 58.47 -67.64 -22.13
CA ALA A 1160 58.92 -68.47 -21.02
C ALA A 1160 60.47 -68.59 -20.98
N PRO A 1161 61.11 -68.51 -19.80
CA PRO A 1161 60.52 -68.11 -18.51
C PRO A 1161 60.18 -66.61 -18.46
N ASN A 1162 59.23 -66.24 -17.61
CA ASN A 1162 58.93 -64.85 -17.22
C ASN A 1162 58.41 -64.87 -15.77
N PRO A 1163 59.13 -64.31 -14.76
CA PRO A 1163 60.38 -63.57 -14.90
C PRO A 1163 61.53 -64.39 -15.48
N ALA A 1164 62.42 -63.73 -16.23
CA ALA A 1164 63.61 -64.32 -16.80
C ALA A 1164 64.85 -63.91 -16.00
N LYS A 1165 65.86 -64.78 -15.90
CA LYS A 1165 67.10 -64.44 -15.19
C LYS A 1165 67.93 -63.44 -16.02
N PRO A 1166 68.65 -62.49 -15.39
CA PRO A 1166 69.57 -61.62 -16.11
C PRO A 1166 70.59 -62.43 -16.93
N GLY A 1167 70.84 -62.01 -18.17
CA GLY A 1167 71.76 -62.71 -19.09
C GLY A 1167 71.26 -64.05 -19.65
N SER A 1168 70.01 -64.46 -19.39
CA SER A 1168 69.48 -65.77 -19.84
C SER A 1168 68.65 -65.70 -21.13
N THR A 1169 68.72 -66.75 -21.94
CA THR A 1169 67.91 -66.91 -23.15
C THR A 1169 66.49 -67.38 -22.81
N ILE A 1170 65.48 -66.65 -23.28
CA ILE A 1170 64.06 -67.04 -23.22
C ILE A 1170 63.59 -67.68 -24.53
N SER A 1171 62.41 -68.29 -24.51
CA SER A 1171 61.65 -68.62 -25.72
C SER A 1171 60.38 -67.78 -25.80
N VAL A 1172 60.20 -67.11 -26.93
CA VAL A 1172 59.02 -66.32 -27.32
C VAL A 1172 58.19 -67.15 -28.30
N ASN A 1173 57.06 -67.67 -27.82
CA ASN A 1173 56.07 -68.33 -28.66
C ASN A 1173 55.24 -67.24 -29.37
N CYS A 1174 55.45 -67.13 -30.68
CA CYS A 1174 54.76 -66.25 -31.59
C CYS A 1174 53.62 -67.04 -32.24
N ASN A 1175 52.52 -67.25 -31.53
CA ASN A 1175 51.39 -68.07 -32.00
C ASN A 1175 50.53 -67.28 -33.00
N TYR A 1176 51.08 -67.14 -34.21
CA TYR A 1176 50.51 -66.51 -35.41
C TYR A 1176 50.76 -67.44 -36.61
N ASP A 1177 50.01 -67.24 -37.70
CA ASP A 1177 50.22 -67.99 -38.94
C ASP A 1177 51.65 -67.79 -39.48
N ALA A 1178 52.29 -68.89 -39.92
CA ALA A 1178 53.67 -68.86 -40.43
C ALA A 1178 53.84 -67.97 -41.67
N SER A 1179 52.78 -67.77 -42.46
CA SER A 1179 52.76 -66.82 -43.57
C SER A 1179 52.91 -65.36 -43.13
N LEU A 1180 52.42 -65.00 -41.94
CA LEU A 1180 52.53 -63.64 -41.37
C LEU A 1180 53.86 -63.40 -40.62
N LEU A 1181 54.47 -64.47 -40.13
CA LEU A 1181 55.80 -64.46 -39.51
C LEU A 1181 56.94 -64.36 -40.54
N THR A 1182 56.69 -64.73 -41.80
CA THR A 1182 57.68 -64.69 -42.88
C THR A 1182 58.05 -63.25 -43.23
N GLY A 1183 59.21 -62.78 -42.72
CA GLY A 1183 59.67 -61.40 -42.82
C GLY A 1183 59.27 -60.50 -41.63
N ALA A 1184 58.65 -61.06 -40.59
CA ALA A 1184 58.33 -60.36 -39.36
C ALA A 1184 59.57 -60.01 -38.53
N LYS A 1185 59.46 -59.02 -37.64
CA LYS A 1185 60.55 -58.55 -36.76
C LYS A 1185 60.12 -58.62 -35.31
N LEU A 1186 60.89 -59.33 -34.48
CA LEU A 1186 60.72 -59.39 -33.03
C LEU A 1186 61.81 -58.56 -32.36
N GLN A 1187 61.43 -57.46 -31.71
CA GLN A 1187 62.32 -56.52 -31.03
C GLN A 1187 62.23 -56.70 -29.50
N LEU A 1188 63.36 -56.68 -28.81
CA LEU A 1188 63.42 -56.41 -27.37
C LEU A 1188 63.77 -54.93 -27.18
N THR A 1189 63.02 -54.26 -26.32
CA THR A 1189 63.08 -52.81 -26.08
C THR A 1189 63.15 -52.52 -24.59
N SER A 1190 63.94 -51.54 -24.20
CA SER A 1190 63.79 -50.90 -22.87
C SER A 1190 62.44 -50.19 -22.76
N VAL A 1191 61.96 -49.95 -21.53
CA VAL A 1191 60.75 -49.14 -21.28
C VAL A 1191 60.88 -47.68 -21.76
N THR A 1192 62.09 -47.20 -22.04
CA THR A 1192 62.36 -45.90 -22.67
C THR A 1192 62.38 -45.95 -24.21
N GLY A 1193 62.11 -47.10 -24.83
CA GLY A 1193 61.99 -47.26 -26.28
C GLY A 1193 63.28 -47.58 -27.03
N THR A 1194 64.43 -47.67 -26.35
CA THR A 1194 65.71 -48.09 -26.98
C THR A 1194 65.66 -49.59 -27.32
N VAL A 1195 65.81 -49.93 -28.61
CA VAL A 1195 65.89 -51.32 -29.10
C VAL A 1195 67.22 -51.93 -28.67
N MET A 1196 67.16 -53.09 -28.01
CA MET A 1196 68.31 -53.79 -27.43
C MET A 1196 68.67 -55.08 -28.19
N GLN A 1197 67.68 -55.78 -28.74
CA GLN A 1197 67.86 -56.94 -29.61
C GLN A 1197 66.77 -56.92 -30.70
N GLN A 1198 67.06 -57.44 -31.89
CA GLN A 1198 66.06 -57.62 -32.95
C GLN A 1198 66.34 -58.92 -33.73
N VAL A 1199 65.31 -59.75 -33.88
CA VAL A 1199 65.31 -60.94 -34.75
C VAL A 1199 64.40 -60.66 -35.94
N THR A 1200 64.89 -60.86 -37.16
CA THR A 1200 64.15 -60.57 -38.42
C THR A 1200 63.67 -61.81 -39.16
N ASN A 1201 64.03 -63.00 -38.67
CA ASN A 1201 63.58 -64.29 -39.18
C ASN A 1201 62.77 -64.97 -38.07
N VAL A 1202 61.62 -64.38 -37.72
CA VAL A 1202 60.79 -64.84 -36.60
C VAL A 1202 60.15 -66.19 -36.96
N LEU A 1203 60.38 -67.18 -36.11
CA LEU A 1203 59.72 -68.48 -36.15
C LEU A 1203 58.60 -68.54 -35.08
N PRO A 1204 57.62 -69.45 -35.20
CA PRO A 1204 56.57 -69.64 -34.20
C PRO A 1204 57.08 -69.86 -32.77
N LEU A 1205 58.32 -70.37 -32.62
CA LEU A 1205 59.08 -70.30 -31.38
C LEU A 1205 60.44 -69.63 -31.66
N THR A 1206 60.59 -68.36 -31.28
CA THR A 1206 61.81 -67.56 -31.47
C THR A 1206 62.50 -67.36 -30.12
N LYS A 1207 63.84 -67.39 -30.06
CA LYS A 1207 64.59 -67.11 -28.84
C LYS A 1207 65.08 -65.65 -28.80
N LEU A 1208 65.18 -65.11 -27.59
CA LEU A 1208 65.78 -63.80 -27.29
C LEU A 1208 66.66 -63.92 -26.05
N ASP A 1209 67.69 -63.09 -25.94
CA ASP A 1209 68.66 -63.10 -24.85
C ASP A 1209 68.44 -61.89 -23.95
N MET A 1210 68.21 -62.12 -22.66
CA MET A 1210 67.84 -61.05 -21.74
C MET A 1210 69.07 -60.26 -21.28
N PRO A 1211 68.95 -58.93 -21.12
CA PRO A 1211 70.02 -58.09 -20.58
C PRO A 1211 70.57 -58.62 -19.25
N ALA A 1212 71.85 -58.37 -18.99
CA ALA A 1212 72.49 -58.67 -17.70
C ALA A 1212 72.00 -57.76 -16.55
N THR A 1213 71.22 -56.72 -16.87
CA THR A 1213 70.62 -55.79 -15.90
C THR A 1213 69.16 -56.16 -15.66
N GLY A 1214 68.80 -56.42 -14.40
CA GLY A 1214 67.41 -56.64 -14.00
C GLY A 1214 66.53 -55.39 -14.22
N GLY A 1215 65.30 -55.59 -14.66
CA GLY A 1215 64.40 -54.51 -15.06
C GLY A 1215 63.18 -55.01 -15.85
N LEU A 1216 62.27 -54.09 -16.17
CA LEU A 1216 61.14 -54.37 -17.07
C LEU A 1216 61.54 -54.00 -18.51
N TYR A 1217 61.23 -54.88 -19.45
CA TYR A 1217 61.49 -54.71 -20.88
C TYR A 1217 60.25 -55.05 -21.69
N ILE A 1218 60.14 -54.50 -22.90
CA ILE A 1218 58.99 -54.70 -23.80
C ILE A 1218 59.47 -55.50 -25.01
N ILE A 1219 58.86 -56.65 -25.27
CA ILE A 1219 59.04 -57.42 -26.50
C ILE A 1219 57.94 -57.02 -27.48
N THR A 1220 58.32 -56.61 -28.69
CA THR A 1220 57.37 -56.21 -29.76
C THR A 1220 57.59 -57.05 -31.01
N LEU A 1221 56.59 -57.81 -31.42
CA LEU A 1221 56.49 -58.45 -32.72
C LEU A 1221 55.84 -57.50 -33.72
N VAL A 1222 56.44 -57.36 -34.89
CA VAL A 1222 55.90 -56.65 -36.07
C VAL A 1222 55.77 -57.67 -37.19
N LEU A 1223 54.54 -58.02 -37.56
CA LEU A 1223 54.23 -58.96 -38.64
C LEU A 1223 54.53 -58.35 -40.01
N ASN A 1224 54.65 -59.20 -41.05
CA ASN A 1224 54.98 -58.73 -42.40
C ASN A 1224 53.92 -57.81 -43.05
N ASN A 1225 52.67 -57.90 -42.59
CA ASN A 1225 51.58 -56.99 -42.94
C ASN A 1225 51.60 -55.64 -42.16
N GLY A 1226 52.62 -55.41 -41.32
CA GLY A 1226 52.80 -54.21 -40.51
C GLY A 1226 52.06 -54.20 -39.17
N GLN A 1227 51.20 -55.18 -38.88
CA GLN A 1227 50.53 -55.31 -37.58
C GLN A 1227 51.54 -55.56 -36.46
N LYS A 1228 51.23 -55.07 -35.24
CA LYS A 1228 52.12 -55.19 -34.08
C LYS A 1228 51.41 -55.87 -32.90
N ALA A 1229 52.17 -56.69 -32.17
CA ALA A 1229 51.78 -57.27 -30.90
C ALA A 1229 52.93 -57.12 -29.90
N SER A 1230 52.66 -56.79 -28.64
CA SER A 1230 53.69 -56.53 -27.64
C SER A 1230 53.37 -57.17 -26.29
N LEU A 1231 54.42 -57.58 -25.58
CA LEU A 1231 54.33 -58.20 -24.25
C LEU A 1231 55.48 -57.70 -23.36
N ASN A 1232 55.18 -57.44 -22.08
CA ASN A 1232 56.17 -57.01 -21.10
C ASN A 1232 56.85 -58.23 -20.44
N ILE A 1233 58.17 -58.22 -20.35
CA ILE A 1233 58.96 -59.22 -19.64
C ILE A 1233 59.73 -58.58 -18.48
N LEU A 1234 59.69 -59.25 -17.32
CA LEU A 1234 60.48 -58.87 -16.16
C LEU A 1234 61.77 -59.70 -16.13
N VAL A 1235 62.91 -59.03 -16.08
CA VAL A 1235 64.22 -59.65 -15.87
C VAL A 1235 64.61 -59.48 -14.41
N LYS A 1236 64.76 -60.58 -13.65
CA LYS A 1236 65.02 -60.59 -12.21
C LYS A 1236 65.71 -61.87 -11.75
#